data_AF-S3CPB1-F1
#
_entry.id   AF-S3CPB1-F1
#
_cell.length_a   1.000
_cell.length_b   1.000
_cell.length_c   1.000
_cell.angle_alpha   90.00
_cell.angle_beta   90.00
_cell.angle_gamma   90.00
#
_symmetry.space_group_name_H-M   'P 1'
#
loop_
_entity.id
_entity.type
_entity.pdbx_description
1 polymer ?
#
loop_
_entity_poly.entity_id
_entity_poly.type
_entity_poly.pdbx_seq_one_letter_code
_entity_poly.pdbx_strand_id
1 'polypeptide(L)'
;MDLPSSSSTDCSSDVLGNVGNGSPGLSCTSGNLRLNSPSPDLRTQEANGTSLSECDHSRQNSINCGAIPYFQPVEITKICCVGAGYVGGPTAAVIALHNPHIKFTVVDGDETKINQWNSRHLPVHEVGLKEILRVTRDGTESVTFISEPNVFERSRTLSSLLSVSESETSFNRYGNKITVPSRLPNLFFSVDVLREISEAEIILIAVNTPTKTHGIGAGKVTDMTAIEAVSKQIALHAKSGTIIVERSTVPCRTSETIEKIIKTYRQDSDLEILSNPEFMAEGTAISDLLHPSRVIIGSRPTPSGRRAAAALSSIYEAWVPRSKIITVNTWSAELSKLVANAMLAQRVSSINSISAICEATGADINEVAHSVGLDPRIGDQFLQAGVGFGGSCFKKDILSLIYLAEGLRLSEVAEYWQQVLTINDWQRKRFARIVITCLNGTLTGKKLTVLGYAFKKDTADKRDSPSVECIKMLLEDTPAEIAIYDPCCNQDTVKEEMKTLIGREVLKKNGGPINVCVEPYEACWDSHAIIIMTDADEFRTSLNKSPASKAEGSSIDPRPFQHSVPTESELLSLQTYLSSHLNTTDPFQRLKDEPPCEKDCSLCKLKTQRKLSRDERMDWSRIANHLQEPKWVFDGRGVLDIDEMAALGVRVKAIGKPNGVVYT
;
A
#
# COMPACT_ATOMS: atom_id res chain seq x y z
N MET A 1 36.15 36.81 34.51
CA MET A 1 37.11 37.55 33.70
C MET A 1 36.33 38.24 32.60
N ASP A 2 36.52 39.55 32.55
CA ASP A 2 35.63 40.60 32.04
C ASP A 2 35.63 40.76 30.51
N LEU A 3 34.43 41.03 29.94
CA LEU A 3 34.04 42.07 28.95
C LEU A 3 34.94 42.34 27.68
N PRO A 4 34.58 43.21 26.71
CA PRO A 4 33.99 42.77 25.43
C PRO A 4 34.46 43.59 24.17
N SER A 5 33.78 43.37 23.03
CA SER A 5 33.34 44.34 21.98
C SER A 5 34.26 45.44 21.38
N SER A 6 34.24 45.57 20.05
CA SER A 6 34.02 46.81 19.25
C SER A 6 34.21 46.50 17.74
N SER A 7 33.20 46.60 16.85
CA SER A 7 32.59 47.79 16.21
C SER A 7 33.52 48.44 15.15
N SER A 8 33.27 48.29 13.84
CA SER A 8 32.35 49.05 12.96
C SER A 8 33.02 50.25 12.25
N THR A 9 32.85 50.37 10.93
CA THR A 9 32.59 51.59 10.11
C THR A 9 32.76 51.22 8.62
N ASP A 10 31.69 51.29 7.80
CA ASP A 10 31.20 52.45 6.99
C ASP A 10 32.07 52.70 5.74
N CYS A 11 31.59 53.08 4.55
CA CYS A 11 30.29 53.33 3.94
C CYS A 11 30.53 53.69 2.44
N SER A 12 29.45 53.89 1.66
CA SER A 12 29.33 54.65 0.38
C SER A 12 29.72 53.92 -0.92
N SER A 13 28.82 53.55 -1.86
CA SER A 13 27.81 54.28 -2.69
C SER A 13 28.38 54.96 -3.94
N ASP A 14 27.91 54.53 -5.13
CA ASP A 14 27.63 55.29 -6.38
C ASP A 14 27.29 54.22 -7.47
N VAL A 15 26.12 54.08 -8.13
CA VAL A 15 25.09 54.94 -8.74
C VAL A 15 25.39 55.34 -10.20
N LEU A 16 24.54 54.80 -11.10
CA LEU A 16 24.04 55.27 -12.42
C LEU A 16 24.87 55.15 -13.73
N GLY A 17 24.20 54.61 -14.78
CA GLY A 17 24.22 55.25 -16.10
C GLY A 17 24.03 54.40 -17.38
N ASN A 18 22.83 54.47 -17.98
CA ASN A 18 22.44 54.37 -19.42
C ASN A 18 22.61 53.05 -20.21
N VAL A 19 21.58 52.43 -20.84
CA VAL A 19 20.55 52.83 -21.85
C VAL A 19 21.07 52.87 -23.30
N GLY A 20 20.46 52.06 -24.19
CA GLY A 20 20.17 52.48 -25.57
C GLY A 20 20.42 51.52 -26.75
N ASN A 21 19.38 50.77 -27.14
CA ASN A 21 18.86 50.42 -28.49
C ASN A 21 19.75 50.32 -29.76
N GLY A 22 19.46 49.28 -30.56
CA GLY A 22 19.72 49.23 -32.01
C GLY A 22 19.18 47.97 -32.72
N SER A 23 17.93 48.00 -33.20
CA SER A 23 17.32 47.10 -34.22
C SER A 23 17.81 47.49 -35.65
N PRO A 24 17.44 46.87 -36.81
CA PRO A 24 16.33 45.93 -37.10
C PRO A 24 16.64 44.78 -38.11
N GLY A 25 15.63 43.97 -38.44
CA GLY A 25 15.69 42.79 -39.33
C GLY A 25 15.41 43.02 -40.82
N LEU A 26 15.06 41.91 -41.50
CA LEU A 26 14.60 41.64 -42.89
C LEU A 26 15.50 40.56 -43.54
N SER A 27 15.08 39.58 -44.34
CA SER A 27 13.78 39.00 -44.73
C SER A 27 14.00 37.77 -45.65
N CYS A 28 13.10 36.79 -45.58
CA CYS A 28 12.60 35.85 -46.60
C CYS A 28 13.35 35.55 -47.92
N THR A 29 13.42 34.26 -48.30
CA THR A 29 12.78 33.61 -49.50
C THR A 29 13.29 32.14 -49.63
N SER A 30 12.43 31.11 -49.54
CA SER A 30 11.69 30.40 -50.61
C SER A 30 12.56 29.60 -51.60
N GLY A 31 12.42 28.27 -51.60
CA GLY A 31 12.97 27.39 -52.66
C GLY A 31 12.76 25.89 -52.44
N ASN A 32 11.72 25.34 -53.08
CA ASN A 32 11.45 23.90 -53.24
C ASN A 32 12.61 23.14 -53.94
N LEU A 33 12.77 21.84 -53.68
CA LEU A 33 12.63 20.73 -54.66
C LEU A 33 13.31 19.40 -54.23
N ARG A 34 12.46 18.35 -54.21
CA ARG A 34 12.62 16.96 -54.73
C ARG A 34 13.69 15.99 -54.19
N LEU A 35 13.17 14.91 -53.60
CA LEU A 35 13.29 13.49 -54.01
C LEU A 35 14.45 13.13 -54.95
N ASN A 36 15.24 12.13 -54.54
CA ASN A 36 15.64 10.99 -55.38
C ASN A 36 16.38 9.90 -54.56
N SER A 37 15.78 8.71 -54.48
CA SER A 37 16.47 7.44 -54.76
C SER A 37 16.05 7.03 -56.18
N PRO A 38 16.85 6.25 -56.95
CA PRO A 38 16.86 4.79 -56.81
C PRO A 38 18.18 4.06 -57.18
N SER A 39 18.14 2.74 -56.96
CA SER A 39 19.04 1.58 -57.26
C SER A 39 19.49 1.46 -58.75
N PRO A 40 20.07 0.35 -59.32
CA PRO A 40 20.28 -1.05 -58.86
C PRO A 40 21.55 -1.80 -59.41
N ASP A 41 21.68 -3.10 -59.12
CA ASP A 41 22.05 -4.21 -60.05
C ASP A 41 22.27 -5.51 -59.23
N LEU A 42 21.93 -6.76 -59.62
CA LEU A 42 21.10 -7.43 -60.62
C LEU A 42 21.11 -8.92 -60.14
N ARG A 43 19.95 -9.57 -59.89
CA ARG A 43 19.35 -10.74 -60.62
C ARG A 43 20.30 -11.93 -60.93
N THR A 44 19.97 -13.22 -60.88
CA THR A 44 18.73 -14.05 -60.69
C THR A 44 19.11 -15.54 -60.78
N GLN A 45 18.15 -16.42 -60.43
CA GLN A 45 17.91 -17.85 -60.81
C GLN A 45 18.19 -18.87 -59.70
N GLU A 46 17.20 -19.49 -59.02
CA GLU A 46 16.23 -20.56 -59.45
C GLU A 46 16.94 -21.81 -59.99
N ALA A 47 16.62 -23.08 -59.69
CA ALA A 47 15.61 -23.78 -58.89
C ALA A 47 16.01 -25.28 -58.80
N ASN A 48 15.17 -26.09 -58.14
CA ASN A 48 15.04 -27.56 -58.19
C ASN A 48 15.79 -28.42 -57.17
N GLY A 49 14.99 -29.25 -56.47
CA GLY A 49 15.45 -30.22 -55.50
C GLY A 49 15.59 -31.64 -56.05
N THR A 50 16.06 -32.54 -55.19
CA THR A 50 15.88 -33.99 -55.27
C THR A 50 16.18 -34.61 -53.90
N SER A 51 15.28 -35.47 -53.46
CA SER A 51 15.43 -36.44 -52.38
C SER A 51 16.36 -37.60 -52.76
N LEU A 52 16.94 -38.28 -51.75
CA LEU A 52 17.41 -39.69 -51.65
C LEU A 52 18.65 -39.72 -50.73
N SER A 53 18.59 -40.19 -49.47
CA SER A 53 18.49 -41.57 -48.95
C SER A 53 19.85 -42.16 -48.52
N GLU A 54 19.87 -42.60 -47.25
CA GLU A 54 20.60 -43.75 -46.69
C GLU A 54 22.06 -43.65 -46.19
N CYS A 55 22.17 -44.00 -44.89
CA CYS A 55 23.17 -44.87 -44.23
C CYS A 55 24.63 -44.40 -44.10
N ASP A 56 25.41 -44.78 -43.10
CA ASP A 56 25.25 -45.25 -41.72
C ASP A 56 26.69 -45.26 -41.15
N HIS A 57 26.83 -45.30 -39.83
CA HIS A 57 28.02 -45.66 -39.06
C HIS A 57 29.18 -44.68 -38.85
N SER A 58 29.15 -44.15 -37.62
CA SER A 58 30.17 -44.36 -36.58
C SER A 58 31.35 -43.38 -36.50
N ARG A 59 31.29 -42.55 -35.44
CA ARG A 59 32.31 -42.52 -34.37
C ARG A 59 31.78 -41.72 -33.18
N GLN A 60 31.45 -42.46 -32.13
CA GLN A 60 31.13 -41.95 -30.80
C GLN A 60 32.34 -41.21 -30.22
N ASN A 61 32.16 -39.95 -29.87
CA ASN A 61 32.92 -39.30 -28.81
C ASN A 61 31.93 -38.95 -27.70
N SER A 62 31.76 -39.88 -26.77
CA SER A 62 31.00 -39.69 -25.53
C SER A 62 31.73 -38.67 -24.66
N ILE A 63 31.30 -37.41 -24.74
CA ILE A 63 31.56 -36.44 -23.68
C ILE A 63 30.77 -36.92 -22.46
N ASN A 64 31.50 -37.33 -21.43
CA ASN A 64 30.97 -37.75 -20.15
C ASN A 64 30.36 -36.50 -19.48
N CYS A 65 29.09 -36.21 -19.79
CA CYS A 65 28.29 -35.26 -19.02
C CYS A 65 28.13 -35.84 -17.62
N GLY A 66 29.01 -35.42 -16.70
CA GLY A 66 28.92 -35.75 -15.29
C GLY A 66 27.48 -35.52 -14.80
N ALA A 67 26.89 -36.57 -14.25
CA ALA A 67 25.55 -36.54 -13.69
C ALA A 67 25.44 -35.37 -12.70
N ILE A 68 24.60 -34.38 -13.02
CA ILE A 68 24.12 -33.42 -12.04
C ILE A 68 23.35 -34.27 -11.02
N PRO A 69 23.72 -34.28 -9.73
CA PRO A 69 23.02 -35.11 -8.77
C PRO A 69 21.56 -34.69 -8.74
N TYR A 70 20.66 -35.63 -9.03
CA TYR A 70 19.22 -35.48 -8.91
C TYR A 70 18.91 -35.34 -7.40
N PHE A 71 19.03 -34.13 -6.87
CA PHE A 71 18.73 -33.86 -5.47
C PHE A 71 17.21 -33.85 -5.28
N GLN A 72 16.75 -34.58 -4.26
CA GLN A 72 15.33 -34.69 -3.89
C GLN A 72 14.71 -33.30 -3.63
N PRO A 73 13.46 -33.05 -4.04
CA PRO A 73 12.73 -31.83 -3.70
C PRO A 73 12.67 -31.65 -2.18
N VAL A 74 12.81 -30.42 -1.68
CA VAL A 74 12.56 -30.13 -0.25
C VAL A 74 11.06 -30.12 -0.05
N GLU A 75 10.53 -31.15 0.61
CA GLU A 75 9.12 -31.20 0.99
C GLU A 75 8.86 -30.23 2.15
N ILE A 76 7.99 -29.23 1.91
CA ILE A 76 7.61 -28.23 2.90
C ILE A 76 6.25 -28.58 3.46
N THR A 77 6.18 -28.83 4.76
CA THR A 77 4.97 -29.20 5.50
C THR A 77 4.69 -28.25 6.66
N LYS A 78 5.71 -27.54 7.18
CA LYS A 78 5.60 -26.61 8.30
C LYS A 78 6.31 -25.29 8.02
N ILE A 79 5.56 -24.21 8.10
CA ILE A 79 6.07 -22.83 8.01
C ILE A 79 5.75 -22.09 9.30
N CYS A 80 6.75 -21.40 9.86
CA CYS A 80 6.59 -20.48 10.97
C CYS A 80 6.77 -19.04 10.47
N CYS A 81 5.94 -18.11 10.89
CA CYS A 81 6.11 -16.67 10.65
C CYS A 81 6.24 -15.92 11.97
N VAL A 82 7.41 -15.35 12.22
CA VAL A 82 7.69 -14.55 13.41
C VAL A 82 7.30 -13.09 13.15
N GLY A 83 6.22 -12.65 13.79
CA GLY A 83 5.61 -11.33 13.66
C GLY A 83 4.15 -11.42 13.19
N ALA A 84 3.20 -11.23 14.11
CA ALA A 84 1.76 -11.26 13.81
C ALA A 84 1.20 -9.86 13.48
N GLY A 85 2.00 -9.04 12.82
CA GLY A 85 1.63 -7.68 12.42
C GLY A 85 0.89 -7.61 11.08
N TYR A 86 0.89 -6.41 10.51
CA TYR A 86 0.23 -6.09 9.24
C TYR A 86 0.78 -6.89 8.04
N VAL A 87 2.06 -7.29 8.06
CA VAL A 87 2.67 -8.09 7.00
C VAL A 87 2.48 -9.58 7.22
N GLY A 88 2.86 -10.08 8.40
CA GLY A 88 2.92 -11.52 8.68
C GLY A 88 1.56 -12.20 8.69
N GLY A 89 0.55 -11.60 9.33
CA GLY A 89 -0.79 -12.18 9.44
C GLY A 89 -1.49 -12.36 8.08
N PRO A 90 -1.68 -11.29 7.29
CA PRO A 90 -2.27 -11.39 5.95
C PRO A 90 -1.47 -12.28 4.99
N THR A 91 -0.13 -12.21 5.00
CA THR A 91 0.71 -13.11 4.19
C THR A 91 0.42 -14.58 4.54
N ALA A 92 0.44 -14.91 5.84
CA ALA A 92 0.20 -16.27 6.31
C ALA A 92 -1.19 -16.78 5.91
N ALA A 93 -2.21 -15.93 6.03
CA ALA A 93 -3.57 -16.25 5.63
C ALA A 93 -3.68 -16.63 4.15
N VAL A 94 -3.05 -15.86 3.25
CA VAL A 94 -3.07 -16.14 1.81
C VAL A 94 -2.23 -17.37 1.45
N ILE A 95 -1.02 -17.53 2.03
CA ILE A 95 -0.20 -18.72 1.79
C ILE A 95 -0.95 -19.98 2.25
N ALA A 96 -1.54 -19.95 3.44
CA ALA A 96 -2.30 -21.08 3.99
C ALA A 96 -3.50 -21.42 3.11
N LEU A 97 -4.22 -20.42 2.58
CA LEU A 97 -5.38 -20.61 1.69
C LEU A 97 -5.03 -21.46 0.48
N HIS A 98 -3.91 -21.15 -0.19
CA HIS A 98 -3.50 -21.83 -1.42
C HIS A 98 -2.68 -23.10 -1.18
N ASN A 99 -2.20 -23.33 0.04
CA ASN A 99 -1.39 -24.51 0.39
C ASN A 99 -2.02 -25.30 1.55
N PRO A 100 -3.17 -25.98 1.36
CA PRO A 100 -3.90 -26.68 2.42
C PRO A 100 -3.12 -27.80 3.12
N HIS A 101 -2.08 -28.32 2.46
CA HIS A 101 -1.21 -29.39 2.98
C HIS A 101 -0.10 -28.87 3.91
N ILE A 102 0.13 -27.54 3.94
CA ILE A 102 1.16 -26.91 4.76
C ILE A 102 0.53 -26.39 6.05
N LYS A 103 1.06 -26.80 7.20
CA LYS A 103 0.78 -26.16 8.49
C LYS A 103 1.53 -24.84 8.55
N PHE A 104 0.80 -23.74 8.68
CA PHE A 104 1.36 -22.41 8.81
C PHE A 104 1.06 -21.86 10.22
N THR A 105 2.09 -21.56 11.00
CA THR A 105 1.93 -20.96 12.33
C THR A 105 2.51 -19.54 12.35
N VAL A 106 1.72 -18.56 12.75
CA VAL A 106 2.17 -17.19 13.01
C VAL A 106 2.41 -17.02 14.50
N VAL A 107 3.58 -16.50 14.87
CA VAL A 107 3.96 -16.29 16.26
C VAL A 107 4.32 -14.85 16.57
N ASP A 108 4.02 -14.40 17.78
CA ASP A 108 4.36 -13.05 18.27
C ASP A 108 4.53 -13.10 19.79
N GLY A 109 5.40 -12.25 20.32
CA GLY A 109 5.59 -12.12 21.77
C GLY A 109 4.44 -11.36 22.45
N ASP A 110 3.63 -10.65 21.68
CA ASP A 110 2.43 -9.96 22.15
C ASP A 110 1.23 -10.92 22.22
N GLU A 111 0.99 -11.45 23.42
CA GLU A 111 -0.14 -12.34 23.71
C GLU A 111 -1.50 -11.69 23.41
N THR A 112 -1.64 -10.38 23.64
CA THR A 112 -2.89 -9.66 23.37
C THR A 112 -3.19 -9.69 21.87
N LYS A 113 -2.17 -9.50 21.04
CA LYS A 113 -2.30 -9.56 19.57
C LYS A 113 -2.61 -10.96 19.07
N ILE A 114 -1.96 -11.99 19.61
CA ILE A 114 -2.25 -13.40 19.27
C ILE A 114 -3.69 -13.77 19.66
N ASN A 115 -4.14 -13.36 20.84
CA ASN A 115 -5.53 -13.58 21.28
C ASN A 115 -6.54 -12.88 20.34
N GLN A 116 -6.21 -11.69 19.85
CA GLN A 116 -7.04 -11.01 18.84
C GLN A 116 -7.13 -11.80 17.52
N TRP A 117 -6.01 -12.31 17.01
CA TRP A 117 -5.99 -13.18 15.82
C TRP A 117 -6.77 -14.49 16.00
N ASN A 118 -6.84 -15.03 17.21
CA ASN A 118 -7.65 -16.21 17.55
C ASN A 118 -9.12 -15.88 17.87
N SER A 119 -9.53 -14.61 17.76
CA SER A 119 -10.89 -14.16 18.04
C SER A 119 -11.61 -13.65 16.79
N ARG A 120 -12.85 -13.16 16.96
CA ARG A 120 -13.58 -12.41 15.92
C ARG A 120 -13.16 -10.92 15.81
N HIS A 121 -12.29 -10.46 16.71
CA HIS A 121 -11.78 -9.08 16.76
C HIS A 121 -10.32 -9.05 16.31
N LEU A 122 -10.13 -9.10 14.99
CA LEU A 122 -8.80 -9.10 14.37
C LEU A 122 -8.03 -7.80 14.70
N PRO A 123 -6.71 -7.88 14.92
CA PRO A 123 -5.87 -6.71 15.18
C PRO A 123 -5.59 -5.89 13.91
N VAL A 124 -5.83 -6.49 12.74
CA VAL A 124 -5.67 -5.88 11.41
C VAL A 124 -7.01 -5.94 10.68
N HIS A 125 -7.37 -4.86 10.00
CA HIS A 125 -8.59 -4.77 9.21
C HIS A 125 -8.26 -4.58 7.73
N GLU A 126 -8.58 -5.58 6.92
CA GLU A 126 -8.43 -5.58 5.47
C GLU A 126 -9.67 -6.22 4.83
N VAL A 127 -10.06 -5.74 3.66
CA VAL A 127 -11.20 -6.30 2.91
C VAL A 127 -10.85 -7.73 2.48
N GLY A 128 -11.71 -8.71 2.79
CA GLY A 128 -11.50 -10.13 2.44
C GLY A 128 -10.67 -10.94 3.45
N LEU A 129 -9.97 -10.29 4.40
CA LEU A 129 -9.10 -11.01 5.36
C LEU A 129 -9.92 -11.91 6.29
N LYS A 130 -11.07 -11.45 6.77
CA LYS A 130 -11.90 -12.23 7.69
C LYS A 130 -12.34 -13.53 7.03
N GLU A 131 -12.79 -13.46 5.79
CA GLU A 131 -13.31 -14.57 5.00
C GLU A 131 -12.22 -15.63 4.79
N ILE A 132 -10.99 -15.21 4.47
CA ILE A 132 -9.84 -16.13 4.34
C ILE A 132 -9.51 -16.81 5.66
N LEU A 133 -9.55 -16.09 6.79
CA LEU A 133 -9.29 -16.68 8.11
C LEU A 133 -10.35 -17.70 8.51
N ARG A 134 -11.62 -17.45 8.20
CA ARG A 134 -12.70 -18.43 8.46
C ARG A 134 -12.42 -19.75 7.73
N VAL A 135 -11.80 -19.72 6.56
CA VAL A 135 -11.42 -20.94 5.82
C VAL A 135 -10.15 -21.59 6.37
N THR A 136 -9.12 -20.79 6.64
CA THR A 136 -7.76 -21.30 6.94
C THR A 136 -7.52 -21.60 8.41
N ARG A 137 -8.10 -20.82 9.33
CA ARG A 137 -7.97 -20.95 10.78
C ARG A 137 -9.08 -21.82 11.39
N ASP A 138 -10.32 -21.68 10.91
CA ASP A 138 -11.47 -22.38 11.50
C ASP A 138 -11.81 -23.68 10.74
N GLY A 139 -11.51 -23.72 9.45
CA GLY A 139 -11.86 -24.82 8.56
C GLY A 139 -13.31 -24.74 8.07
N THR A 140 -13.66 -25.63 7.14
CA THR A 140 -14.98 -25.62 6.48
C THR A 140 -15.57 -27.02 6.37
N GLU A 141 -16.90 -27.08 6.34
CA GLU A 141 -17.65 -28.31 6.08
C GLU A 141 -17.81 -28.56 4.57
N SER A 142 -18.15 -29.79 4.19
CA SER A 142 -18.42 -30.12 2.79
C SER A 142 -19.71 -29.46 2.30
N VAL A 143 -19.73 -28.96 1.06
CA VAL A 143 -20.92 -28.34 0.46
C VAL A 143 -21.13 -28.83 -0.96
N THR A 144 -22.39 -28.96 -1.37
CA THR A 144 -22.76 -29.25 -2.77
C THR A 144 -23.68 -28.17 -3.31
N PHE A 145 -23.35 -27.63 -4.48
CA PHE A 145 -24.13 -26.57 -5.14
C PHE A 145 -24.08 -26.68 -6.66
N ILE A 146 -24.89 -25.87 -7.36
CA ILE A 146 -25.01 -25.91 -8.82
C ILE A 146 -23.91 -25.06 -9.48
N SER A 147 -23.20 -25.63 -10.46
CA SER A 147 -22.08 -25.01 -11.17
C SER A 147 -22.47 -23.93 -12.18
N GLU A 148 -23.71 -23.92 -12.66
CA GLU A 148 -24.13 -23.01 -13.72
C GLU A 148 -24.69 -21.70 -13.15
N PRO A 149 -24.31 -20.53 -13.71
CA PRO A 149 -24.97 -19.26 -13.40
C PRO A 149 -26.41 -19.31 -13.94
N ASN A 150 -27.39 -18.89 -13.14
CA ASN A 150 -28.79 -18.88 -13.61
C ASN A 150 -28.98 -17.77 -14.65
N VAL A 151 -29.14 -18.14 -15.92
CA VAL A 151 -29.41 -17.18 -17.02
C VAL A 151 -30.87 -16.66 -16.99
N PHE A 152 -31.79 -17.27 -16.22
CA PHE A 152 -33.20 -16.86 -16.21
C PHE A 152 -33.90 -16.97 -14.84
N GLU A 153 -34.62 -15.88 -14.50
CA GLU A 153 -35.77 -15.71 -13.59
C GLU A 153 -35.59 -14.87 -12.30
N ARG A 154 -36.14 -13.65 -12.36
CA ARG A 154 -36.36 -12.65 -11.30
C ARG A 154 -37.41 -13.05 -10.24
N SER A 155 -37.77 -14.33 -10.04
CA SER A 155 -38.95 -14.66 -9.22
C SER A 155 -38.92 -16.01 -8.47
N ARG A 156 -37.79 -16.39 -7.88
CA ARG A 156 -37.78 -17.40 -6.79
C ARG A 156 -36.84 -16.96 -5.67
N THR A 157 -37.24 -17.20 -4.43
CA THR A 157 -36.40 -17.05 -3.24
C THR A 157 -35.18 -17.97 -3.38
N LEU A 158 -33.97 -17.38 -3.37
CA LEU A 158 -32.69 -18.10 -3.50
C LEU A 158 -32.46 -19.20 -2.44
N SER A 159 -33.31 -19.32 -1.41
CA SER A 159 -33.26 -20.41 -0.42
C SER A 159 -33.39 -21.81 -1.03
N SER A 160 -33.94 -21.93 -2.25
CA SER A 160 -34.00 -23.19 -2.99
C SER A 160 -32.70 -23.57 -3.73
N LEU A 161 -31.66 -22.71 -3.72
CA LEU A 161 -30.37 -23.01 -4.39
C LEU A 161 -29.44 -23.92 -3.57
N LEU A 162 -29.70 -24.04 -2.27
CA LEU A 162 -28.80 -24.64 -1.29
C LEU A 162 -29.48 -25.74 -0.45
N SER A 163 -30.80 -25.92 -0.62
CA SER A 163 -31.58 -26.94 0.08
C SER A 163 -31.75 -28.18 -0.78
N VAL A 164 -31.09 -29.27 -0.36
CA VAL A 164 -31.41 -30.63 -0.81
C VAL A 164 -32.40 -31.20 0.20
N SER A 165 -33.68 -31.31 -0.15
CA SER A 165 -34.55 -32.31 0.50
C SER A 165 -34.61 -33.54 -0.39
N GLU A 166 -34.33 -34.69 0.20
CA GLU A 166 -34.54 -36.01 -0.40
C GLU A 166 -36.05 -36.24 -0.60
N SER A 167 -36.57 -35.83 -1.75
CA SER A 167 -37.82 -36.35 -2.27
C SER A 167 -37.78 -36.30 -3.79
N GLU A 168 -37.47 -37.44 -4.39
CA GLU A 168 -37.61 -37.65 -5.82
C GLU A 168 -39.05 -37.36 -6.24
N THR A 169 -39.23 -36.40 -7.15
CA THR A 169 -40.20 -36.52 -8.25
C THR A 169 -39.93 -35.45 -9.30
N SER A 170 -39.34 -35.90 -10.41
CA SER A 170 -39.58 -35.46 -11.78
C SER A 170 -39.64 -33.95 -12.05
N PHE A 171 -38.49 -33.34 -12.37
CA PHE A 171 -38.33 -32.41 -13.51
C PHE A 171 -36.83 -32.27 -13.84
N ASN A 172 -36.45 -32.64 -15.07
CA ASN A 172 -35.10 -32.49 -15.63
C ASN A 172 -34.60 -31.04 -15.52
N ARG A 173 -33.69 -30.77 -14.57
CA ARG A 173 -32.70 -29.67 -14.65
C ARG A 173 -31.34 -30.23 -14.25
N TYR A 174 -30.65 -30.85 -15.21
CA TYR A 174 -29.24 -31.23 -15.05
C TYR A 174 -28.37 -29.97 -15.10
N GLY A 175 -28.35 -29.20 -14.00
CA GLY A 175 -27.20 -28.35 -13.71
C GLY A 175 -26.09 -29.23 -13.16
N ASN A 176 -24.86 -29.11 -13.68
CA ASN A 176 -23.71 -29.84 -13.14
C ASN A 176 -23.57 -29.49 -11.64
N LYS A 177 -23.77 -30.46 -10.75
CA LYS A 177 -23.56 -30.29 -9.31
C LYS A 177 -22.07 -30.40 -9.02
N ILE A 178 -21.54 -29.46 -8.25
CA ILE A 178 -20.18 -29.48 -7.73
C ILE A 178 -20.25 -29.77 -6.24
N THR A 179 -19.48 -30.75 -5.80
CA THR A 179 -19.25 -31.03 -4.37
C THR A 179 -17.84 -30.59 -4.00
N VAL A 180 -17.75 -29.71 -3.01
CA VAL A 180 -16.50 -29.27 -2.41
C VAL A 180 -16.34 -30.00 -1.07
N PRO A 181 -15.21 -30.70 -0.83
CA PRO A 181 -14.99 -31.42 0.42
C PRO A 181 -14.78 -30.47 1.60
N SER A 182 -14.94 -30.99 2.81
CA SER A 182 -14.57 -30.27 4.04
C SER A 182 -13.07 -29.96 4.06
N ARG A 183 -12.70 -28.81 4.60
CA ARG A 183 -11.30 -28.39 4.76
C ARG A 183 -10.92 -28.30 6.23
N LEU A 184 -9.82 -28.98 6.60
CA LEU A 184 -9.24 -28.84 7.93
C LEU A 184 -8.49 -27.50 8.07
N PRO A 185 -8.44 -26.92 9.28
CA PRO A 185 -7.58 -25.79 9.58
C PRO A 185 -6.11 -26.07 9.27
N ASN A 186 -5.43 -25.09 8.69
CA ASN A 186 -3.99 -25.15 8.45
C ASN A 186 -3.24 -23.86 8.82
N LEU A 187 -3.94 -22.83 9.33
CA LEU A 187 -3.36 -21.59 9.86
C LEU A 187 -3.56 -21.51 11.38
N PHE A 188 -2.48 -21.24 12.11
CA PHE A 188 -2.48 -21.18 13.58
C PHE A 188 -1.80 -19.90 14.07
N PHE A 189 -2.23 -19.38 15.22
CA PHE A 189 -1.59 -18.25 15.90
C PHE A 189 -1.18 -18.65 17.31
N SER A 190 0.08 -18.44 17.67
CA SER A 190 0.65 -18.92 18.94
C SER A 190 1.62 -17.92 19.57
N VAL A 191 1.76 -17.96 20.89
CA VAL A 191 2.81 -17.25 21.63
C VAL A 191 4.08 -18.10 21.82
N ASP A 192 4.03 -19.39 21.48
CA ASP A 192 5.15 -20.33 21.63
C ASP A 192 6.14 -20.21 20.47
N VAL A 193 6.90 -19.10 20.48
CA VAL A 193 7.85 -18.74 19.42
C VAL A 193 8.94 -19.81 19.24
N LEU A 194 9.51 -20.31 20.35
CA LEU A 194 10.66 -21.22 20.30
C LEU A 194 10.29 -22.59 19.72
N ARG A 195 9.14 -23.14 20.14
CA ARG A 195 8.67 -24.41 19.61
C ARG A 195 8.42 -24.32 18.11
N GLU A 196 7.68 -23.31 17.65
CA GLU A 196 7.32 -23.20 16.24
C GLU A 196 8.56 -22.90 15.36
N ILE A 197 9.56 -22.18 15.88
CA ILE A 197 10.89 -22.07 15.23
C ILE A 197 11.57 -23.44 15.10
N SER A 198 11.55 -24.27 16.14
CA SER A 198 12.25 -25.56 16.15
C SER A 198 11.64 -26.62 15.22
N GLU A 199 10.34 -26.51 14.94
CA GLU A 199 9.62 -27.49 14.11
C GLU A 199 9.59 -27.13 12.61
N ALA A 200 9.78 -25.86 12.24
CA ALA A 200 9.54 -25.35 10.89
C ALA A 200 10.65 -25.66 9.86
N GLU A 201 10.26 -25.98 8.62
CA GLU A 201 11.18 -26.00 7.47
C GLU A 201 11.47 -24.60 6.93
N ILE A 202 10.49 -23.70 6.97
CA ILE A 202 10.64 -22.31 6.57
C ILE A 202 10.25 -21.40 7.73
N ILE A 203 11.11 -20.42 8.03
CA ILE A 203 10.84 -19.39 9.03
C ILE A 203 10.81 -18.04 8.34
N LEU A 204 9.65 -17.40 8.28
CA LEU A 204 9.49 -16.02 7.83
C LEU A 204 9.78 -15.08 9.00
N ILE A 205 10.57 -14.04 8.75
CA ILE A 205 10.79 -12.93 9.67
C ILE A 205 9.98 -11.74 9.15
N ALA A 206 8.89 -11.41 9.83
CA ALA A 206 7.93 -10.36 9.49
C ALA A 206 7.69 -9.41 10.68
N VAL A 207 8.76 -9.07 11.39
CA VAL A 207 8.73 -8.17 12.55
C VAL A 207 8.73 -6.69 12.15
N ASN A 208 8.21 -5.84 13.02
CA ASN A 208 8.28 -4.40 12.83
C ASN A 208 9.71 -3.89 12.95
N THR A 209 10.10 -3.04 12.00
CA THR A 209 11.41 -2.38 11.93
C THR A 209 11.20 -0.86 11.86
N PRO A 210 10.89 -0.22 13.01
CA PRO A 210 10.62 1.20 13.07
C PRO A 210 11.88 2.02 12.78
N THR A 211 11.73 3.31 12.50
CA THR A 211 12.88 4.22 12.46
C THR A 211 13.43 4.43 13.87
N LYS A 212 14.75 4.41 14.03
CA LYS A 212 15.43 4.70 15.30
C LYS A 212 15.02 6.08 15.82
N THR A 213 14.71 6.16 17.11
CA THR A 213 14.34 7.42 17.77
C THR A 213 15.52 8.09 18.49
N HIS A 214 16.63 7.37 18.70
CA HIS A 214 17.80 7.84 19.43
C HIS A 214 19.11 7.23 18.91
N GLY A 215 20.24 7.83 19.29
CA GLY A 215 21.59 7.40 18.89
C GLY A 215 21.95 7.74 17.44
N ILE A 216 23.04 7.13 16.95
CA ILE A 216 23.53 7.34 15.58
C ILE A 216 22.46 6.94 14.57
N GLY A 217 22.13 7.86 13.65
CA GLY A 217 21.12 7.65 12.61
C GLY A 217 19.67 7.82 13.08
N ALA A 218 19.42 8.38 14.27
CA ALA A 218 18.07 8.69 14.74
C ALA A 218 17.29 9.53 13.71
N GLY A 219 16.02 9.18 13.51
CA GLY A 219 15.13 9.80 12.53
C GLY A 219 15.35 9.37 11.08
N LYS A 220 16.39 8.57 10.78
CA LYS A 220 16.71 8.12 9.42
C LYS A 220 16.86 6.60 9.27
N VAL A 221 17.56 5.97 10.21
CA VAL A 221 17.98 4.57 10.12
C VAL A 221 16.94 3.65 10.74
N THR A 222 16.75 2.48 10.14
CA THR A 222 15.89 1.42 10.66
C THR A 222 16.46 0.81 11.95
N ASP A 223 15.60 0.61 12.94
CA ASP A 223 15.92 -0.14 14.16
C ASP A 223 15.88 -1.65 13.86
N MET A 224 17.03 -2.30 14.00
CA MET A 224 17.23 -3.72 13.70
C MET A 224 17.07 -4.63 14.93
N THR A 225 16.75 -4.08 16.10
CA THR A 225 16.69 -4.82 17.39
C THR A 225 15.83 -6.08 17.28
N ALA A 226 14.65 -5.99 16.66
CA ALA A 226 13.76 -7.14 16.50
C ALA A 226 14.32 -8.20 15.54
N ILE A 227 14.97 -7.79 14.45
CA ILE A 227 15.61 -8.71 13.49
C ILE A 227 16.76 -9.44 14.18
N GLU A 228 17.58 -8.74 14.95
CA GLU A 228 18.70 -9.34 15.68
C GLU A 228 18.22 -10.36 16.71
N ALA A 229 17.20 -10.00 17.50
CA ALA A 229 16.61 -10.88 18.51
C ALA A 229 16.04 -12.17 17.89
N VAL A 230 15.26 -12.06 16.81
CA VAL A 230 14.68 -13.21 16.12
C VAL A 230 15.77 -14.07 15.46
N SER A 231 16.75 -13.45 14.80
CA SER A 231 17.88 -14.16 14.18
C SER A 231 18.66 -14.98 15.20
N LYS A 232 18.87 -14.45 16.40
CA LYS A 232 19.49 -15.20 17.50
C LYS A 232 18.66 -16.41 17.92
N GLN A 233 17.34 -16.27 18.08
CA GLN A 233 16.47 -17.40 18.43
C GLN A 233 16.49 -18.49 17.35
N ILE A 234 16.44 -18.09 16.08
CA ILE A 234 16.56 -19.02 14.95
C ILE A 234 17.91 -19.75 14.99
N ALA A 235 19.02 -19.04 15.23
CA ALA A 235 20.34 -19.66 15.31
C ALA A 235 20.43 -20.76 16.36
N LEU A 236 19.78 -20.55 17.51
CA LEU A 236 19.83 -21.45 18.66
C LEU A 236 18.87 -22.63 18.56
N HIS A 237 17.74 -22.48 17.86
CA HIS A 237 16.62 -23.42 17.95
C HIS A 237 16.17 -24.03 16.62
N ALA A 238 16.52 -23.45 15.47
CA ALA A 238 16.08 -23.97 14.18
C ALA A 238 16.75 -25.31 13.85
N LYS A 239 15.99 -26.23 13.23
CA LYS A 239 16.51 -27.52 12.77
C LYS A 239 17.49 -27.36 11.60
N SER A 240 18.25 -28.42 11.32
CA SER A 240 19.15 -28.45 10.16
C SER A 240 18.36 -28.26 8.85
N GLY A 241 18.93 -27.48 7.93
CA GLY A 241 18.37 -27.26 6.59
C GLY A 241 17.17 -26.31 6.53
N THR A 242 16.81 -25.65 7.64
CA THR A 242 15.74 -24.65 7.66
C THR A 242 16.05 -23.47 6.73
N ILE A 243 15.04 -23.00 6.01
CA ILE A 243 15.09 -21.82 5.15
C ILE A 243 14.57 -20.61 5.94
N ILE A 244 15.40 -19.59 6.09
CA ILE A 244 15.04 -18.32 6.72
C ILE A 244 14.64 -17.34 5.64
N VAL A 245 13.48 -16.71 5.76
CA VAL A 245 12.93 -15.78 4.77
C VAL A 245 12.71 -14.42 5.43
N GLU A 246 13.54 -13.45 5.08
CA GLU A 246 13.35 -12.06 5.46
C GLU A 246 12.20 -11.47 4.62
N ARG A 247 11.13 -10.98 5.26
CA ARG A 247 9.93 -10.41 4.60
C ARG A 247 9.55 -9.02 5.13
N SER A 248 10.29 -8.49 6.08
CA SER A 248 10.05 -7.17 6.66
C SER A 248 10.50 -6.07 5.69
N THR A 249 10.03 -4.84 5.90
CA THR A 249 10.62 -3.69 5.20
C THR A 249 11.93 -3.30 5.89
N VAL A 250 13.03 -3.82 5.39
CA VAL A 250 14.36 -3.71 6.01
C VAL A 250 15.34 -2.95 5.11
N PRO A 251 16.41 -2.35 5.68
CA PRO A 251 17.48 -1.78 4.88
C PRO A 251 18.24 -2.89 4.15
N CYS A 252 18.97 -2.53 3.09
CA CYS A 252 19.91 -3.45 2.50
C CYS A 252 20.98 -3.85 3.55
N ARG A 253 21.45 -5.09 3.50
CA ARG A 253 22.46 -5.80 4.34
C ARG A 253 21.81 -6.58 5.46
N THR A 254 20.48 -6.69 5.43
CA THR A 254 19.77 -7.43 6.45
C THR A 254 20.06 -8.92 6.34
N SER A 255 20.04 -9.50 5.14
CA SER A 255 20.40 -10.90 4.92
C SER A 255 21.83 -11.22 5.40
N GLU A 256 22.79 -10.32 5.14
CA GLU A 256 24.17 -10.47 5.62
C GLU A 256 24.28 -10.34 7.14
N THR A 257 23.47 -9.47 7.74
CA THR A 257 23.41 -9.28 9.20
C THR A 257 22.83 -10.52 9.87
N ILE A 258 21.74 -11.07 9.33
CA ILE A 258 21.17 -12.34 9.76
C ILE A 258 22.25 -13.43 9.66
N GLU A 259 22.95 -13.55 8.53
CA GLU A 259 24.01 -14.56 8.33
C GLU A 259 25.13 -14.44 9.38
N LYS A 260 25.59 -13.22 9.69
CA LYS A 260 26.60 -12.99 10.72
C LYS A 260 26.12 -13.44 12.10
N ILE A 261 24.86 -13.15 12.44
CA ILE A 261 24.27 -13.55 13.72
C ILE A 261 24.15 -15.06 13.80
N ILE A 262 23.63 -15.72 12.75
CA ILE A 262 23.55 -17.18 12.69
C ILE A 262 24.94 -17.80 12.90
N LYS A 263 25.97 -17.34 12.18
CA LYS A 263 27.35 -17.87 12.31
C LYS A 263 27.98 -17.66 13.67
N THR A 264 27.56 -16.61 14.39
CA THR A 264 28.06 -16.33 15.74
C THR A 264 27.61 -17.40 16.74
N TYR A 265 26.39 -17.92 16.59
CA TYR A 265 25.82 -18.92 17.49
C TYR A 265 25.86 -20.34 16.92
N ARG A 266 26.06 -20.49 15.60
CA ARG A 266 26.07 -21.76 14.86
C ARG A 266 27.09 -21.69 13.70
N GLN A 267 28.35 -22.06 13.98
CA GLN A 267 29.46 -21.91 13.03
C GLN A 267 29.28 -22.74 11.75
N ASP A 268 28.90 -24.02 11.87
CA ASP A 268 28.60 -24.91 10.75
C ASP A 268 27.09 -24.96 10.47
N SER A 269 26.55 -23.81 10.06
CA SER A 269 25.13 -23.68 9.73
C SER A 269 24.85 -24.10 8.28
N ASP A 270 23.93 -25.04 8.10
CA ASP A 270 23.34 -25.43 6.82
C ASP A 270 22.05 -24.67 6.49
N LEU A 271 21.72 -23.66 7.30
CA LEU A 271 20.57 -22.78 7.10
C LEU A 271 20.79 -21.87 5.88
N GLU A 272 19.74 -21.72 5.07
CA GLU A 272 19.74 -20.80 3.93
C GLU A 272 18.92 -19.56 4.23
N ILE A 273 19.41 -18.40 3.79
CA ILE A 273 18.75 -17.10 4.01
C ILE A 273 18.28 -16.56 2.66
N LEU A 274 16.99 -16.26 2.58
CA LEU A 274 16.33 -15.63 1.46
C LEU A 274 15.83 -14.25 1.86
N SER A 275 15.81 -13.32 0.90
CA SER A 275 15.04 -12.09 1.01
C SER A 275 13.81 -12.21 0.13
N ASN A 276 12.64 -11.92 0.68
CA ASN A 276 11.37 -11.99 -0.02
C ASN A 276 10.52 -10.76 0.33
N PRO A 277 10.86 -9.60 -0.27
CA PRO A 277 10.22 -8.35 0.06
C PRO A 277 8.72 -8.37 -0.21
N GLU A 278 8.03 -7.63 0.65
CA GLU A 278 6.59 -7.42 0.64
C GLU A 278 6.24 -6.21 -0.27
N PHE A 279 5.11 -6.22 -1.00
CA PHE A 279 4.68 -5.13 -1.92
C PHE A 279 3.21 -4.70 -1.80
N MET A 280 2.57 -4.98 -0.67
CA MET A 280 1.17 -4.68 -0.37
C MET A 280 1.00 -3.23 0.06
N ALA A 281 -0.19 -2.71 -0.16
CA ALA A 281 -0.60 -1.41 0.33
C ALA A 281 -1.78 -1.52 1.30
N GLU A 282 -1.83 -0.62 2.29
CA GLU A 282 -2.95 -0.57 3.23
C GLU A 282 -4.30 -0.38 2.55
N GLY A 283 -5.31 -1.14 2.94
CA GLY A 283 -6.64 -1.15 2.32
C GLY A 283 -6.77 -2.07 1.10
N THR A 284 -5.66 -2.54 0.50
CA THR A 284 -5.67 -3.47 -0.64
C THR A 284 -4.82 -4.71 -0.42
N ALA A 285 -4.35 -4.97 0.81
CA ALA A 285 -3.28 -5.95 1.01
C ALA A 285 -3.66 -7.38 0.63
N ILE A 286 -4.92 -7.76 0.84
CA ILE A 286 -5.43 -9.08 0.43
C ILE A 286 -5.45 -9.21 -1.09
N SER A 287 -5.92 -8.17 -1.79
CA SER A 287 -5.90 -8.14 -3.25
C SER A 287 -4.47 -8.20 -3.79
N ASP A 288 -3.54 -7.45 -3.19
CA ASP A 288 -2.13 -7.42 -3.58
C ASP A 288 -1.43 -8.78 -3.40
N LEU A 289 -1.82 -9.54 -2.36
CA LEU A 289 -1.31 -10.89 -2.09
C LEU A 289 -1.92 -11.96 -3.00
N LEU A 290 -3.21 -11.85 -3.33
CA LEU A 290 -3.90 -12.78 -4.24
C LEU A 290 -3.51 -12.55 -5.70
N HIS A 291 -3.28 -11.30 -6.08
CA HIS A 291 -3.00 -10.89 -7.46
C HIS A 291 -1.72 -10.03 -7.58
N PRO A 292 -0.57 -10.51 -7.11
CA PRO A 292 0.65 -9.71 -7.12
C PRO A 292 1.05 -9.39 -8.57
N SER A 293 1.59 -8.19 -8.79
CA SER A 293 2.25 -7.87 -10.07
C SER A 293 3.50 -8.71 -10.26
N ARG A 294 4.21 -8.99 -9.15
CA ARG A 294 5.42 -9.81 -9.06
C ARG A 294 5.66 -10.29 -7.64
N VAL A 295 6.35 -11.42 -7.50
CA VAL A 295 6.97 -11.92 -6.27
C VAL A 295 8.48 -11.92 -6.47
N ILE A 296 9.25 -11.37 -5.55
CA ILE A 296 10.73 -11.35 -5.64
C ILE A 296 11.31 -12.29 -4.58
N ILE A 297 12.22 -13.18 -4.99
CA ILE A 297 12.95 -14.09 -4.11
C ILE A 297 14.45 -13.90 -4.34
N GLY A 298 15.11 -13.26 -3.39
CA GLY A 298 16.56 -13.11 -3.33
C GLY A 298 17.22 -14.30 -2.65
N SER A 299 18.25 -14.87 -3.27
CA SER A 299 19.02 -15.98 -2.70
C SER A 299 20.51 -15.83 -2.99
N ARG A 300 21.37 -16.53 -2.25
CA ARG A 300 22.79 -16.60 -2.62
C ARG A 300 22.96 -17.36 -3.94
N PRO A 301 23.95 -17.00 -4.78
CA PRO A 301 24.22 -17.70 -6.03
C PRO A 301 24.92 -19.06 -5.83
N THR A 302 24.61 -19.78 -4.76
CA THR A 302 25.10 -21.13 -4.44
C THR A 302 24.06 -22.19 -4.86
N PRO A 303 24.47 -23.46 -5.06
CA PRO A 303 23.51 -24.53 -5.32
C PRO A 303 22.47 -24.71 -4.22
N SER A 304 22.84 -24.54 -2.95
CA SER A 304 21.93 -24.61 -1.81
C SER A 304 20.97 -23.42 -1.75
N GLY A 305 21.45 -22.19 -1.98
CA GLY A 305 20.61 -20.99 -2.04
C GLY A 305 19.59 -21.04 -3.17
N ARG A 306 19.97 -21.53 -4.36
CA ARG A 306 19.02 -21.74 -5.47
C ARG A 306 17.97 -22.79 -5.16
N ARG A 307 18.32 -23.86 -4.44
CA ARG A 307 17.35 -24.87 -3.98
C ARG A 307 16.37 -24.28 -2.97
N ALA A 308 16.85 -23.48 -2.01
CA ALA A 308 15.98 -22.79 -1.07
C ALA A 308 15.02 -21.83 -1.78
N ALA A 309 15.51 -21.06 -2.76
CA ALA A 309 14.67 -20.19 -3.59
C ALA A 309 13.62 -20.96 -4.39
N ALA A 310 13.98 -22.12 -4.94
CA ALA A 310 13.04 -22.99 -5.66
C ALA A 310 11.96 -23.57 -4.73
N ALA A 311 12.33 -23.96 -3.50
CA ALA A 311 11.37 -24.41 -2.50
C ALA A 311 10.35 -23.31 -2.17
N LEU A 312 10.81 -22.07 -1.92
CA LEU A 312 9.90 -20.94 -1.70
C LEU A 312 9.07 -20.59 -2.94
N SER A 313 9.66 -20.67 -4.15
CA SER A 313 8.95 -20.48 -5.42
C SER A 313 7.78 -21.45 -5.55
N SER A 314 7.99 -22.73 -5.24
CA SER A 314 6.95 -23.76 -5.36
C SER A 314 5.71 -23.48 -4.50
N ILE A 315 5.88 -22.82 -3.34
CA ILE A 315 4.76 -22.40 -2.48
C ILE A 315 3.94 -21.30 -3.15
N TYR A 316 4.61 -20.31 -3.76
CA TYR A 316 3.95 -19.24 -4.50
C TYR A 316 3.27 -19.71 -5.78
N GLU A 317 3.85 -20.71 -6.46
CA GLU A 317 3.33 -21.28 -7.71
C GLU A 317 1.94 -21.93 -7.54
N ALA A 318 1.49 -22.17 -6.30
CA ALA A 318 0.13 -22.62 -6.01
C ALA A 318 -0.97 -21.61 -6.45
N TRP A 319 -0.64 -20.32 -6.63
CA TRP A 319 -1.58 -19.32 -7.16
C TRP A 319 -0.96 -18.20 -7.98
N VAL A 320 0.37 -18.00 -7.88
CA VAL A 320 1.09 -16.99 -8.64
C VAL A 320 1.71 -17.62 -9.88
N PRO A 321 1.41 -17.14 -11.10
CA PRO A 321 2.06 -17.63 -12.30
C PRO A 321 3.59 -17.54 -12.21
N ARG A 322 4.30 -18.58 -12.64
CA ARG A 322 5.78 -18.63 -12.58
C ARG A 322 6.45 -17.43 -13.24
N SER A 323 5.85 -16.87 -14.29
CA SER A 323 6.32 -15.66 -15.00
C SER A 323 6.33 -14.40 -14.12
N LYS A 324 5.55 -14.36 -13.04
CA LYS A 324 5.53 -13.29 -12.05
C LYS A 324 6.46 -13.54 -10.86
N ILE A 325 7.13 -14.68 -10.78
CA ILE A 325 8.06 -15.01 -9.69
C ILE A 325 9.49 -14.76 -10.18
N ILE A 326 10.16 -13.77 -9.59
CA ILE A 326 11.47 -13.30 -9.99
C ILE A 326 12.50 -13.75 -8.95
N THR A 327 13.45 -14.58 -9.38
CA THR A 327 14.54 -15.04 -8.52
C THR A 327 15.82 -14.27 -8.83
N VAL A 328 16.38 -13.58 -7.83
CA VAL A 328 17.59 -12.75 -7.93
C VAL A 328 18.55 -13.04 -6.78
N ASN A 329 19.67 -12.31 -6.69
CA ASN A 329 20.49 -12.36 -5.49
C ASN A 329 19.83 -11.59 -4.32
N THR A 330 20.21 -11.90 -3.07
CA THR A 330 19.66 -11.24 -1.86
C THR A 330 19.78 -9.72 -1.90
N TRP A 331 20.93 -9.22 -2.36
CA TRP A 331 21.21 -7.79 -2.52
C TRP A 331 20.22 -7.08 -3.43
N SER A 332 19.99 -7.67 -4.60
CA SER A 332 19.07 -7.15 -5.60
C SER A 332 17.63 -7.20 -5.11
N ALA A 333 17.23 -8.22 -4.34
CA ALA A 333 15.88 -8.28 -3.76
C ALA A 333 15.65 -7.14 -2.75
N GLU A 334 16.54 -6.99 -1.76
CA GLU A 334 16.44 -5.94 -0.73
C GLU A 334 16.43 -4.54 -1.37
N LEU A 335 17.36 -4.27 -2.30
CA LEU A 335 17.44 -2.97 -2.97
C LEU A 335 16.21 -2.68 -3.84
N SER A 336 15.65 -3.69 -4.51
CA SER A 336 14.46 -3.51 -5.36
C SER A 336 13.27 -2.98 -4.58
N LYS A 337 13.12 -3.35 -3.31
CA LYS A 337 12.04 -2.82 -2.46
C LYS A 337 12.21 -1.33 -2.17
N LEU A 338 13.41 -0.92 -1.74
CA LEU A 338 13.70 0.49 -1.46
C LEU A 338 13.54 1.35 -2.72
N VAL A 339 14.10 0.90 -3.84
CA VAL A 339 14.04 1.63 -5.11
C VAL A 339 12.62 1.71 -5.64
N ALA A 340 11.81 0.64 -5.57
CA ALA A 340 10.42 0.69 -6.01
C ALA A 340 9.62 1.75 -5.22
N ASN A 341 9.76 1.76 -3.89
CA ASN A 341 9.07 2.75 -3.05
C ASN A 341 9.60 4.18 -3.27
N ALA A 342 10.90 4.35 -3.48
CA ALA A 342 11.49 5.64 -3.81
C ALA A 342 10.98 6.18 -5.16
N MET A 343 10.84 5.34 -6.18
CA MET A 343 10.30 5.71 -7.49
C MET A 343 8.82 6.10 -7.41
N LEU A 344 8.00 5.38 -6.63
CA LEU A 344 6.59 5.73 -6.40
C LEU A 344 6.47 7.10 -5.72
N ALA A 345 7.23 7.33 -4.67
CA ALA A 345 7.26 8.61 -3.96
C ALA A 345 7.81 9.76 -4.84
N GLN A 346 8.81 9.48 -5.68
CA GLN A 346 9.35 10.44 -6.63
C GLN A 346 8.28 10.93 -7.60
N ARG A 347 7.45 10.04 -8.15
CA ARG A 347 6.34 10.45 -9.04
C ARG A 347 5.40 11.45 -8.36
N VAL A 348 5.05 11.20 -7.09
CA VAL A 348 4.21 12.11 -6.30
C VAL A 348 4.89 13.45 -6.08
N SER A 349 6.17 13.46 -5.68
CA SER A 349 6.92 14.72 -5.52
C SER A 349 7.09 15.47 -6.85
N SER A 350 7.36 14.76 -7.94
CA SER A 350 7.45 15.34 -9.28
C SER A 350 6.14 16.00 -9.70
N ILE A 351 4.99 15.34 -9.57
CA ILE A 351 3.72 15.97 -9.96
C ILE A 351 3.33 17.11 -9.00
N ASN A 352 3.68 17.01 -7.71
CA ASN A 352 3.48 18.09 -6.75
C ASN A 352 4.32 19.34 -7.06
N SER A 353 5.55 19.20 -7.56
CA SER A 353 6.33 20.38 -7.97
C SER A 353 5.69 21.08 -9.17
N ILE A 354 5.17 20.31 -10.12
CA ILE A 354 4.44 20.84 -11.29
C ILE A 354 3.11 21.50 -10.88
N SER A 355 2.45 21.03 -9.81
CA SER A 355 1.22 21.66 -9.29
C SER A 355 1.40 23.15 -8.98
N ALA A 356 2.55 23.54 -8.43
CA ALA A 356 2.84 24.94 -8.14
C ALA A 356 3.07 25.79 -9.41
N ILE A 357 3.64 25.18 -10.47
CA ILE A 357 3.76 25.85 -11.78
C ILE A 357 2.35 26.07 -12.35
N CYS A 358 1.47 25.07 -12.25
CA CYS A 358 0.09 25.17 -12.72
C CYS A 358 -0.65 26.34 -12.04
N GLU A 359 -0.57 26.43 -10.71
CA GLU A 359 -1.15 27.54 -9.94
C GLU A 359 -0.60 28.92 -10.33
N ALA A 360 0.67 29.01 -10.69
CA ALA A 360 1.33 30.27 -11.08
C ALA A 360 1.07 30.69 -12.54
N THR A 361 0.71 29.74 -13.40
CA THR A 361 0.59 29.96 -14.85
C THR A 361 -0.84 29.90 -15.37
N GLY A 362 -1.77 29.36 -14.57
CA GLY A 362 -3.17 29.17 -14.96
C GLY A 362 -3.47 27.80 -15.58
N ALA A 363 -2.51 26.89 -15.63
CA ALA A 363 -2.75 25.50 -16.03
C ALA A 363 -3.44 24.69 -14.92
N ASP A 364 -4.01 23.54 -15.27
CA ASP A 364 -4.65 22.61 -14.35
C ASP A 364 -3.80 21.33 -14.19
N ILE A 365 -3.42 21.00 -12.96
CA ILE A 365 -2.57 19.84 -12.68
C ILE A 365 -3.22 18.51 -13.08
N ASN A 366 -4.55 18.39 -13.04
CA ASN A 366 -5.23 17.15 -13.42
C ASN A 366 -5.18 16.97 -14.94
N GLU A 367 -5.30 18.06 -15.71
CA GLU A 367 -5.15 18.01 -17.17
C GLU A 367 -3.71 17.65 -17.57
N VAL A 368 -2.73 18.27 -16.91
CA VAL A 368 -1.30 17.98 -17.13
C VAL A 368 -0.98 16.52 -16.77
N ALA A 369 -1.40 16.07 -15.59
CA ALA A 369 -1.19 14.70 -15.13
C ALA A 369 -1.84 13.69 -16.07
N HIS A 370 -3.07 13.96 -16.53
CA HIS A 370 -3.75 13.11 -17.50
C HIS A 370 -2.99 13.05 -18.82
N SER A 371 -2.61 14.20 -19.39
CA SER A 371 -1.88 14.26 -20.66
C SER A 371 -0.53 13.53 -20.59
N VAL A 372 0.21 13.66 -19.49
CA VAL A 372 1.50 12.98 -19.28
C VAL A 372 1.30 11.48 -19.06
N GLY A 373 0.26 11.10 -18.31
CA GLY A 373 -0.06 9.71 -17.99
C GLY A 373 -0.52 8.87 -19.18
N LEU A 374 -1.01 9.49 -20.25
CA LEU A 374 -1.36 8.81 -21.50
C LEU A 374 -0.15 8.23 -22.24
N ASP A 375 1.08 8.71 -21.96
CA ASP A 375 2.28 8.07 -22.47
C ASP A 375 2.53 6.76 -21.71
N PRO A 376 2.44 5.58 -22.36
CA PRO A 376 2.55 4.29 -21.68
C PRO A 376 3.94 4.04 -21.07
N ARG A 377 4.97 4.80 -21.45
CA ARG A 377 6.31 4.73 -20.83
C ARG A 377 6.35 5.41 -19.47
N ILE A 378 5.40 6.32 -19.21
CA ILE A 378 5.22 7.01 -17.93
C ILE A 378 4.11 6.33 -17.13
N GLY A 379 2.96 6.05 -17.77
CA GLY A 379 1.77 5.51 -17.14
C GLY A 379 1.02 6.53 -16.28
N ASP A 380 -0.24 6.24 -15.97
CA ASP A 380 -1.19 7.15 -15.30
C ASP A 380 -1.20 7.04 -13.75
N GLN A 381 -0.59 6.00 -13.20
CA GLN A 381 -0.59 5.74 -11.76
C GLN A 381 0.37 6.67 -10.99
N PHE A 382 0.06 6.97 -9.73
CA PHE A 382 0.90 7.82 -8.85
C PHE A 382 1.19 9.23 -9.41
N LEU A 383 0.28 9.76 -10.24
CA LEU A 383 0.32 11.13 -10.76
C LEU A 383 -0.76 12.03 -10.15
N GLN A 384 -1.35 11.64 -9.02
CA GLN A 384 -2.30 12.49 -8.31
C GLN A 384 -1.55 13.49 -7.43
N ALA A 385 -1.66 14.78 -7.75
CA ALA A 385 -1.12 15.85 -6.91
C ALA A 385 -1.96 16.02 -5.64
N GLY A 386 -1.30 16.51 -4.58
CA GLY A 386 -1.94 16.79 -3.29
C GLY A 386 -0.98 17.42 -2.29
N VAL A 387 -1.40 17.45 -1.02
CA VAL A 387 -0.65 18.12 0.06
C VAL A 387 0.69 17.44 0.39
N GLY A 388 0.87 16.19 -0.03
CA GLY A 388 2.08 15.40 0.14
C GLY A 388 1.77 13.93 0.39
N PHE A 389 2.72 13.03 0.12
CA PHE A 389 2.59 11.64 0.51
C PHE A 389 2.88 11.47 2.00
N GLY A 390 2.31 10.44 2.64
CA GLY A 390 2.57 10.04 4.02
C GLY A 390 2.74 8.52 4.15
N GLY A 391 2.46 7.99 5.34
CA GLY A 391 2.55 6.55 5.64
C GLY A 391 3.97 6.12 6.03
N SER A 392 4.08 4.92 6.61
CA SER A 392 5.34 4.45 7.22
C SER A 392 6.44 4.03 6.25
N CYS A 393 6.14 3.91 4.95
CA CYS A 393 7.04 3.28 3.98
C CYS A 393 7.88 4.31 3.22
N PHE A 394 7.26 5.26 2.51
CA PHE A 394 8.00 6.12 1.56
C PHE A 394 9.14 6.90 2.19
N LYS A 395 8.86 7.67 3.26
CA LYS A 395 9.88 8.47 3.92
C LYS A 395 10.99 7.60 4.51
N LYS A 396 10.61 6.52 5.20
CA LYS A 396 11.55 5.56 5.81
C LYS A 396 12.49 4.94 4.76
N ASP A 397 11.94 4.49 3.64
CA ASP A 397 12.69 3.75 2.63
C ASP A 397 13.60 4.67 1.82
N ILE A 398 13.15 5.90 1.52
CA ILE A 398 14.02 6.92 0.89
C ILE A 398 15.16 7.30 1.84
N LEU A 399 14.89 7.54 3.12
CA LEU A 399 15.96 7.84 4.10
C LEU A 399 16.95 6.68 4.23
N SER A 400 16.46 5.43 4.16
CA SER A 400 17.32 4.24 4.15
C SER A 400 18.18 4.17 2.89
N LEU A 401 17.64 4.54 1.72
CA LEU A 401 18.37 4.61 0.45
C LEU A 401 19.43 5.73 0.46
N ILE A 402 19.09 6.90 0.99
CA ILE A 402 20.03 8.03 1.17
C ILE A 402 21.16 7.61 2.09
N TYR A 403 20.85 7.02 3.23
CA TYR A 403 21.86 6.55 4.19
C TYR A 403 22.76 5.46 3.60
N LEU A 404 22.20 4.55 2.79
CA LEU A 404 22.98 3.57 2.04
C LEU A 404 23.95 4.25 1.07
N ALA A 405 23.50 5.24 0.30
CA ALA A 405 24.34 5.98 -0.64
C ALA A 405 25.45 6.76 0.08
N GLU A 406 25.15 7.44 1.19
CA GLU A 406 26.12 8.11 2.06
C GLU A 406 27.18 7.12 2.57
N GLY A 407 26.76 5.95 3.06
CA GLY A 407 27.66 4.89 3.54
C GLY A 407 28.55 4.29 2.45
N LEU A 408 28.10 4.35 1.20
CA LEU A 408 28.88 3.96 0.00
C LEU A 408 29.70 5.12 -0.59
N ARG A 409 29.67 6.31 0.03
CA ARG A 409 30.34 7.53 -0.44
C ARG A 409 29.85 8.01 -1.82
N LEU A 410 28.54 7.92 -2.05
CA LEU A 410 27.86 8.38 -3.27
C LEU A 410 26.97 9.60 -2.95
N SER A 411 27.61 10.74 -2.67
CA SER A 411 26.95 12.00 -2.25
C SER A 411 25.89 12.47 -3.24
N GLU A 412 26.19 12.42 -4.54
CA GLU A 412 25.33 12.90 -5.62
C GLU A 412 24.03 12.07 -5.70
N VAL A 413 24.13 10.77 -5.43
CA VAL A 413 22.97 9.87 -5.36
C VAL A 413 22.13 10.15 -4.12
N ALA A 414 22.77 10.39 -2.97
CA ALA A 414 22.10 10.77 -1.74
C ALA A 414 21.33 12.10 -1.91
N GLU A 415 21.96 13.12 -2.48
CA GLU A 415 21.35 14.43 -2.75
C GLU A 415 20.17 14.34 -3.72
N TYR A 416 20.28 13.52 -4.77
CA TYR A 416 19.19 13.29 -5.72
C TYR A 416 17.93 12.75 -5.03
N TRP A 417 18.08 11.70 -4.22
CA TRP A 417 16.93 11.12 -3.51
C TRP A 417 16.43 12.01 -2.37
N GLN A 418 17.30 12.82 -1.78
CA GLN A 418 16.92 13.82 -0.77
C GLN A 418 15.93 14.84 -1.33
N GLN A 419 16.02 15.20 -2.62
CA GLN A 419 15.07 16.12 -3.25
C GLN A 419 13.62 15.62 -3.24
N VAL A 420 13.40 14.30 -3.28
CA VAL A 420 12.05 13.72 -3.21
C VAL A 420 11.38 14.10 -1.88
N LEU A 421 12.13 14.02 -0.77
CA LEU A 421 11.65 14.41 0.56
C LEU A 421 11.55 15.93 0.69
N THR A 422 12.54 16.67 0.20
CA THR A 422 12.56 18.15 0.24
C THR A 422 11.32 18.74 -0.43
N ILE A 423 10.94 18.25 -1.60
CA ILE A 423 9.73 18.71 -2.31
C ILE A 423 8.45 18.33 -1.56
N ASN A 424 8.40 17.13 -0.97
CA ASN A 424 7.24 16.71 -0.18
C ASN A 424 7.04 17.59 1.06
N ASP A 425 8.11 17.89 1.79
CA ASP A 425 8.07 18.76 2.96
C ASP A 425 7.76 20.21 2.57
N TRP A 426 8.34 20.70 1.47
CA TRP A 426 8.02 22.02 0.93
C TRP A 426 6.54 22.14 0.53
N GLN A 427 5.96 21.12 -0.13
CA GLN A 427 4.56 21.13 -0.54
C GLN A 427 3.61 21.22 0.67
N ARG A 428 3.87 20.45 1.73
CA ARG A 428 3.11 20.51 2.99
C ARG A 428 3.16 21.92 3.60
N LYS A 429 4.37 22.50 3.68
CA LYS A 429 4.57 23.85 4.23
C LYS A 429 3.90 24.93 3.40
N ARG A 430 3.99 24.82 2.08
CA ARG A 430 3.38 25.74 1.12
C ARG A 430 1.86 25.75 1.26
N PHE A 431 1.24 24.58 1.39
CA PHE A 431 -0.20 24.47 1.58
C PHE A 431 -0.68 25.15 2.87
N ALA A 432 -0.04 24.86 4.02
CA ALA A 432 -0.38 25.51 5.28
C ALA A 432 -0.23 27.05 5.21
N ARG A 433 0.83 27.54 4.55
CA ARG A 433 1.04 28.98 4.34
C ARG A 433 -0.03 29.62 3.45
N ILE A 434 -0.56 28.90 2.46
CA ILE A 434 -1.68 29.38 1.62
C ILE A 434 -2.93 29.58 2.48
N VAL A 435 -3.23 28.65 3.40
CA VAL A 435 -4.36 28.77 4.35
C VAL A 435 -4.24 30.06 5.16
N ILE A 436 -3.09 30.27 5.82
CA ILE A 436 -2.84 31.46 6.65
C ILE A 436 -2.95 32.74 5.82
N THR A 437 -2.35 32.75 4.62
CA THR A 437 -2.37 33.93 3.72
C THR A 437 -3.79 34.30 3.30
N CYS A 438 -4.62 33.31 2.94
CA CYS A 438 -6.00 33.54 2.51
C CYS A 438 -6.91 33.99 3.67
N LEU A 439 -6.54 33.67 4.91
CA LEU A 439 -7.20 34.13 6.13
C LEU A 439 -6.58 35.42 6.70
N ASN A 440 -6.09 36.30 5.80
CA ASN A 440 -5.55 37.62 6.12
C ASN A 440 -4.24 37.60 6.94
N GLY A 441 -3.48 36.52 6.87
CA GLY A 441 -2.18 36.42 7.54
C GLY A 441 -2.27 36.23 9.06
N THR A 442 -3.44 35.89 9.59
CA THR A 442 -3.62 35.56 11.01
C THR A 442 -4.73 34.53 11.22
N LEU A 443 -4.50 33.56 12.10
CA LEU A 443 -5.48 32.56 12.53
C LEU A 443 -6.08 32.90 13.91
N THR A 444 -5.55 33.91 14.61
CA THR A 444 -6.07 34.32 15.92
C THR A 444 -7.56 34.63 15.87
N GLY A 445 -8.32 34.06 16.81
CA GLY A 445 -9.78 34.23 16.86
C GLY A 445 -10.55 33.38 15.84
N LYS A 446 -9.88 32.66 14.92
CA LYS A 446 -10.52 31.87 13.89
C LYS A 446 -10.64 30.39 14.29
N LYS A 447 -11.78 29.80 13.93
CA LYS A 447 -12.00 28.35 13.96
C LYS A 447 -11.67 27.76 12.59
N LEU A 448 -10.85 26.72 12.57
CA LEU A 448 -10.53 25.92 11.39
C LEU A 448 -11.07 24.50 11.57
N THR A 449 -11.56 23.89 10.50
CA THR A 449 -11.85 22.46 10.46
C THR A 449 -10.83 21.73 9.60
N VAL A 450 -10.30 20.62 10.10
CA VAL A 450 -9.47 19.68 9.35
C VAL A 450 -10.29 18.40 9.12
N LEU A 451 -10.62 18.15 7.85
CA LEU A 451 -11.27 16.92 7.40
C LEU A 451 -10.20 15.95 6.89
N GLY A 452 -10.02 14.85 7.62
CA GLY A 452 -8.99 13.85 7.35
C GLY A 452 -7.78 13.97 8.25
N TYR A 453 -7.47 12.90 8.96
CA TYR A 453 -6.33 12.77 9.87
C TYR A 453 -5.40 11.62 9.48
N ALA A 454 -5.94 10.53 8.96
CA ALA A 454 -5.16 9.43 8.37
C ALA A 454 -4.27 9.93 7.22
N PHE A 455 -3.27 9.14 6.81
CA PHE A 455 -2.38 9.59 5.72
C PHE A 455 -3.03 9.45 4.32
N LYS A 456 -4.05 8.59 4.19
CA LYS A 456 -4.87 8.34 2.99
C LYS A 456 -6.25 7.81 3.37
N LYS A 457 -7.17 7.70 2.40
CA LYS A 457 -8.49 7.08 2.61
C LYS A 457 -8.42 5.58 2.98
N ASP A 458 -9.52 5.07 3.52
CA ASP A 458 -9.76 3.66 3.87
C ASP A 458 -8.79 3.02 4.89
N THR A 459 -7.98 3.83 5.58
CA THR A 459 -7.10 3.38 6.67
C THR A 459 -7.21 4.28 7.89
N ALA A 460 -6.96 3.72 9.07
CA ALA A 460 -6.80 4.48 10.31
C ALA A 460 -5.32 4.81 10.61
N ASP A 461 -4.41 4.43 9.72
CA ASP A 461 -2.99 4.73 9.87
C ASP A 461 -2.71 6.22 9.67
N LYS A 462 -1.90 6.74 10.58
CA LYS A 462 -1.60 8.15 10.79
C LYS A 462 -0.10 8.43 10.80
N ARG A 463 0.73 7.38 10.66
CA ARG A 463 2.19 7.49 10.60
C ARG A 463 2.61 8.42 9.46
N ASP A 464 3.46 9.40 9.76
CA ASP A 464 3.92 10.45 8.82
C ASP A 464 2.77 11.15 8.05
N SER A 465 1.56 11.22 8.62
CA SER A 465 0.39 11.85 7.99
C SER A 465 0.65 13.34 7.72
N PRO A 466 0.37 13.83 6.48
CA PRO A 466 0.42 15.26 6.18
C PRO A 466 -0.50 16.12 7.06
N SER A 467 -1.61 15.57 7.55
CA SER A 467 -2.55 16.26 8.45
C SER A 467 -1.87 16.71 9.73
N VAL A 468 -1.04 15.84 10.32
CA VAL A 468 -0.36 16.12 11.60
C VAL A 468 0.60 17.31 11.45
N GLU A 469 1.42 17.32 10.40
CA GLU A 469 2.36 18.42 10.15
C GLU A 469 1.64 19.72 9.81
N CYS A 470 0.56 19.66 9.02
CA CYS A 470 -0.26 20.84 8.75
C CYS A 470 -0.87 21.42 10.03
N ILE A 471 -1.43 20.58 10.91
CA ILE A 471 -1.99 21.02 12.20
C ILE A 471 -0.93 21.70 13.05
N LYS A 472 0.28 21.13 13.17
CA LYS A 472 1.39 21.75 13.90
C LYS A 472 1.70 23.15 13.38
N MET A 473 1.79 23.31 12.05
CA MET A 473 2.07 24.62 11.44
C MET A 473 0.93 25.63 11.65
N LEU A 474 -0.33 25.19 11.60
CA LEU A 474 -1.47 26.08 11.86
C LEU A 474 -1.51 26.53 13.32
N LEU A 475 -1.11 25.68 14.27
CA LEU A 475 -1.05 26.02 15.69
C LEU A 475 -0.03 27.11 16.01
N GLU A 476 1.05 27.24 15.24
CA GLU A 476 2.07 28.28 15.42
C GLU A 476 1.47 29.70 15.35
N ASP A 477 0.34 29.87 14.67
CA ASP A 477 -0.34 31.16 14.50
C ASP A 477 -1.54 31.34 15.47
N THR A 478 -1.63 30.51 16.50
CA THR A 478 -2.58 30.62 17.64
C THR A 478 -4.07 30.72 17.25
N PRO A 479 -4.62 29.73 16.50
CA PRO A 479 -6.03 29.70 16.17
C PRO A 479 -6.90 29.60 17.42
N ALA A 480 -8.14 30.10 17.35
CA ALA A 480 -9.11 29.92 18.43
C ALA A 480 -9.50 28.45 18.58
N GLU A 481 -9.66 27.75 17.46
CA GLU A 481 -9.96 26.32 17.44
C GLU A 481 -9.47 25.64 16.16
N ILE A 482 -8.97 24.41 16.28
CA ILE A 482 -8.83 23.45 15.18
C ILE A 482 -9.72 22.26 15.51
N ALA A 483 -10.84 22.12 14.81
CA ALA A 483 -11.73 20.97 14.89
C ALA A 483 -11.29 19.88 13.89
N ILE A 484 -11.08 18.66 14.35
CA ILE A 484 -10.57 17.55 13.54
C ILE A 484 -11.64 16.48 13.43
N TYR A 485 -11.90 16.03 12.21
CA TYR A 485 -12.74 14.87 11.92
C TYR A 485 -12.05 13.92 10.95
N ASP A 486 -12.13 12.62 11.19
CA ASP A 486 -11.68 11.58 10.28
C ASP A 486 -12.61 10.35 10.39
N PRO A 487 -13.10 9.79 9.28
CA PRO A 487 -14.06 8.69 9.30
C PRO A 487 -13.47 7.35 9.75
N CYS A 488 -12.15 7.17 9.66
CA CYS A 488 -11.46 5.92 9.94
C CYS A 488 -10.75 5.92 11.30
N CYS A 489 -10.24 7.06 11.75
CA CYS A 489 -9.49 7.18 13.00
C CYS A 489 -10.38 7.23 14.25
N ASN A 490 -10.02 6.45 15.27
CA ASN A 490 -10.66 6.55 16.58
C ASN A 490 -10.23 7.85 17.31
N GLN A 491 -11.20 8.63 17.78
CA GLN A 491 -10.96 9.95 18.35
C GLN A 491 -10.11 9.93 19.62
N ASP A 492 -10.29 8.95 20.51
CA ASP A 492 -9.48 8.86 21.73
C ASP A 492 -8.02 8.58 21.37
N THR A 493 -7.79 7.75 20.36
CA THR A 493 -6.45 7.46 19.84
C THR A 493 -5.81 8.69 19.20
N VAL A 494 -6.60 9.52 18.48
CA VAL A 494 -6.13 10.81 17.94
C VAL A 494 -5.82 11.80 19.07
N LYS A 495 -6.69 11.90 20.07
CA LYS A 495 -6.49 12.77 21.24
C LYS A 495 -5.22 12.40 22.00
N GLU A 496 -4.98 11.12 22.29
CA GLU A 496 -3.75 10.69 22.98
C GLU A 496 -2.49 10.98 22.15
N GLU A 497 -2.54 10.73 20.84
CA GLU A 497 -1.42 11.02 19.96
C GLU A 497 -1.09 12.52 19.90
N MET A 498 -2.10 13.39 19.81
CA MET A 498 -1.89 14.84 19.86
C MET A 498 -1.22 15.28 21.16
N LYS A 499 -1.58 14.67 22.29
CA LYS A 499 -0.90 14.95 23.56
C LYS A 499 0.57 14.54 23.54
N THR A 500 0.89 13.43 22.87
CA THR A 500 2.26 12.93 22.74
C THR A 500 3.09 13.77 21.78
N LEU A 501 2.50 14.18 20.65
CA LEU A 501 3.22 14.87 19.58
C LEU A 501 3.35 16.38 19.77
N ILE A 502 2.37 17.01 20.44
CA ILE A 502 2.29 18.47 20.55
C ILE A 502 2.36 18.91 22.01
N GLY A 503 1.55 18.31 22.88
CA GLY A 503 1.50 18.67 24.30
C GLY A 503 0.15 18.36 24.93
N ARG A 504 0.09 18.16 26.25
CA ARG A 504 -1.15 17.73 26.92
C ARG A 504 -2.22 18.82 26.94
N GLU A 505 -1.78 20.06 27.02
CA GLU A 505 -2.56 21.30 27.06
C GLU A 505 -3.21 21.64 25.73
N VAL A 506 -2.79 21.03 24.61
CA VAL A 506 -3.29 21.38 23.26
C VAL A 506 -4.78 21.08 23.06
N LEU A 507 -5.36 20.18 23.84
CA LEU A 507 -6.76 19.78 23.71
C LEU A 507 -7.70 20.82 24.34
N LYS A 508 -8.85 21.05 23.70
CA LYS A 508 -9.90 21.99 24.13
C LYS A 508 -10.41 21.75 25.54
N LYS A 509 -10.56 20.49 25.94
CA LYS A 509 -10.92 20.10 27.32
C LYS A 509 -9.89 20.55 28.38
N ASN A 510 -8.66 20.84 27.96
CA ASN A 510 -7.54 21.29 28.79
C ASN A 510 -7.22 22.78 28.56
N GLY A 511 -8.08 23.52 27.86
CA GLY A 511 -7.90 24.95 27.54
C GLY A 511 -7.13 25.23 26.24
N GLY A 512 -6.73 24.22 25.49
CA GLY A 512 -6.06 24.39 24.19
C GLY A 512 -7.00 24.53 22.99
N PRO A 513 -6.47 24.69 21.78
CA PRO A 513 -7.29 24.95 20.59
C PRO A 513 -7.81 23.69 19.88
N ILE A 514 -7.31 22.48 20.17
CA ILE A 514 -7.70 21.29 19.40
C ILE A 514 -8.98 20.65 19.94
N ASN A 515 -9.98 20.50 19.07
CA ASN A 515 -11.15 19.66 19.29
C ASN A 515 -11.13 18.48 18.31
N VAL A 516 -11.43 17.27 18.78
CA VAL A 516 -11.52 16.07 17.93
C VAL A 516 -12.95 15.59 17.98
N CYS A 517 -13.66 15.75 16.85
CA CYS A 517 -15.10 15.61 16.73
C CYS A 517 -15.51 14.19 16.30
N VAL A 518 -16.74 13.82 16.65
CA VAL A 518 -17.38 12.57 16.21
C VAL A 518 -18.10 12.74 14.90
N GLU A 519 -18.73 13.89 14.70
CA GLU A 519 -19.57 14.15 13.54
C GLU A 519 -18.94 15.25 12.67
N PRO A 520 -18.91 15.08 11.35
CA PRO A 520 -18.26 16.04 10.45
C PRO A 520 -18.97 17.41 10.49
N TYR A 521 -20.30 17.43 10.60
CA TYR A 521 -21.08 18.68 10.66
C TYR A 521 -20.80 19.49 11.92
N GLU A 522 -20.54 18.84 13.06
CA GLU A 522 -20.13 19.50 14.30
C GLU A 522 -18.76 20.16 14.14
N ALA A 523 -17.82 19.45 13.50
CA ALA A 523 -16.50 19.99 13.21
C ALA A 523 -16.64 21.27 12.36
N CYS A 524 -17.35 21.18 11.23
CA CYS A 524 -17.51 22.27 10.27
C CYS A 524 -18.29 23.48 10.80
N TRP A 525 -19.22 23.30 11.73
CA TRP A 525 -20.09 24.37 12.24
C TRP A 525 -19.29 25.60 12.69
N ASP A 526 -19.66 26.80 12.24
CA ASP A 526 -19.03 28.08 12.63
C ASP A 526 -17.54 28.19 12.27
N SER A 527 -17.06 27.36 11.34
CA SER A 527 -15.66 27.44 10.88
C SER A 527 -15.45 28.60 9.92
N HIS A 528 -14.29 29.24 10.03
CA HIS A 528 -13.82 30.23 9.06
C HIS A 528 -13.23 29.56 7.82
N ALA A 529 -12.68 28.36 7.99
CA ALA A 529 -12.19 27.56 6.88
C ALA A 529 -12.30 26.06 7.15
N ILE A 530 -12.51 25.30 6.09
CA ILE A 530 -12.36 23.83 6.08
C ILE A 530 -11.11 23.48 5.29
N ILE A 531 -10.33 22.52 5.77
CA ILE A 531 -9.07 22.07 5.20
C ILE A 531 -9.18 20.56 4.99
N ILE A 532 -9.23 20.13 3.72
CA ILE A 532 -9.34 18.72 3.36
C ILE A 532 -7.95 18.12 3.18
N MET A 533 -7.64 17.12 4.00
CA MET A 533 -6.30 16.53 4.10
C MET A 533 -6.26 15.04 3.72
N THR A 534 -7.41 14.37 3.62
CA THR A 534 -7.54 13.01 3.07
C THR A 534 -8.54 12.96 1.94
N ASP A 535 -8.36 11.98 1.05
CA ASP A 535 -9.17 11.76 -0.14
C ASP A 535 -10.39 10.87 0.12
N ALA A 536 -10.93 10.91 1.34
CA ALA A 536 -12.08 10.12 1.75
C ALA A 536 -13.30 10.43 0.85
N ASP A 537 -13.98 9.38 0.39
CA ASP A 537 -15.06 9.53 -0.60
C ASP A 537 -16.28 10.29 -0.03
N GLU A 538 -16.47 10.28 1.29
CA GLU A 538 -17.46 11.08 2.03
C GLU A 538 -17.28 12.60 1.83
N PHE A 539 -16.06 13.08 1.59
CA PHE A 539 -15.76 14.51 1.42
C PHE A 539 -16.01 15.02 0.00
N ARG A 540 -16.24 14.14 -0.97
CA ARG A 540 -16.42 14.52 -2.38
C ARG A 540 -17.75 15.23 -2.60
N THR A 541 -17.77 16.17 -3.55
CA THR A 541 -19.02 16.77 -4.03
C THR A 541 -19.75 15.84 -5.01
N SER A 542 -20.95 16.20 -5.46
CA SER A 542 -21.86 15.29 -6.16
C SER A 542 -21.36 14.83 -7.54
N LEU A 543 -20.46 15.58 -8.19
CA LEU A 543 -20.00 15.33 -9.56
C LEU A 543 -18.59 14.70 -9.72
N ASN A 544 -17.76 14.67 -8.68
CA ASN A 544 -16.48 13.96 -8.73
C ASN A 544 -16.69 12.46 -8.58
N LYS A 545 -17.10 11.81 -9.69
CA LYS A 545 -16.86 10.38 -9.86
C LYS A 545 -15.35 10.20 -9.74
N SER A 546 -14.88 9.61 -8.65
CA SER A 546 -13.63 8.85 -8.72
C SER A 546 -13.71 8.02 -10.01
N PRO A 547 -12.63 7.88 -10.82
CA PRO A 547 -12.57 6.71 -11.68
C PRO A 547 -12.84 5.58 -10.71
N ALA A 548 -14.01 4.94 -10.86
CA ALA A 548 -14.56 4.10 -9.82
C ALA A 548 -13.39 3.26 -9.34
N SER A 549 -13.04 3.36 -8.05
CA SER A 549 -12.40 2.23 -7.44
C SER A 549 -13.35 1.12 -7.85
N LYS A 550 -12.86 0.27 -8.74
CA LYS A 550 -13.49 -0.99 -9.00
C LYS A 550 -13.45 -1.66 -7.64
N ALA A 551 -14.45 -1.36 -6.81
CA ALA A 551 -15.00 -2.33 -5.91
C ALA A 551 -15.50 -3.42 -6.86
N GLU A 552 -14.55 -4.22 -7.36
CA GLU A 552 -14.77 -5.53 -7.92
C GLU A 552 -15.16 -6.44 -6.74
N GLY A 553 -16.20 -6.05 -5.99
CA GLY A 553 -17.16 -7.06 -5.55
C GLY A 553 -17.85 -7.45 -6.85
N SER A 554 -17.54 -8.63 -7.37
CA SER A 554 -18.04 -9.03 -8.69
C SER A 554 -19.55 -8.85 -8.72
N SER A 555 -20.07 -7.91 -9.50
CA SER A 555 -21.49 -7.86 -9.86
C SER A 555 -21.87 -9.04 -10.76
N ILE A 556 -20.83 -9.76 -11.20
CA ILE A 556 -20.88 -10.91 -12.09
C ILE A 556 -20.75 -12.16 -11.22
N ASP A 557 -21.69 -13.09 -11.41
CA ASP A 557 -21.60 -14.43 -10.86
C ASP A 557 -20.33 -15.10 -11.43
N PRO A 558 -19.35 -15.53 -10.60
CA PRO A 558 -18.08 -16.07 -11.09
C PRO A 558 -18.20 -17.48 -11.71
N ARG A 559 -19.41 -18.04 -11.79
CA ARG A 559 -19.68 -19.32 -12.45
C ARG A 559 -19.89 -19.17 -13.97
N PRO A 560 -19.65 -20.23 -14.77
CA PRO A 560 -19.07 -21.51 -14.37
C PRO A 560 -17.56 -21.41 -14.13
N PHE A 561 -17.03 -22.26 -13.25
CA PHE A 561 -15.59 -22.28 -12.95
C PHE A 561 -14.79 -22.91 -14.08
N GLN A 562 -13.51 -22.55 -14.19
CA GLN A 562 -12.63 -23.11 -15.22
C GLN A 562 -12.29 -24.59 -14.96
N HIS A 563 -12.33 -25.01 -13.69
CA HIS A 563 -11.99 -26.36 -13.25
C HIS A 563 -13.21 -27.07 -12.66
N SER A 564 -13.25 -28.40 -12.76
CA SER A 564 -14.35 -29.24 -12.23
C SER A 564 -14.52 -29.13 -10.72
N VAL A 565 -13.46 -28.77 -10.00
CA VAL A 565 -13.49 -28.44 -8.58
C VAL A 565 -12.95 -27.01 -8.44
N PRO A 566 -13.76 -26.06 -7.94
CA PRO A 566 -13.32 -24.69 -7.75
C PRO A 566 -12.25 -24.61 -6.66
N THR A 567 -11.32 -23.70 -6.85
CA THR A 567 -10.36 -23.28 -5.84
C THR A 567 -11.07 -22.54 -4.70
N GLU A 568 -10.45 -22.49 -3.51
CA GLU A 568 -11.00 -21.70 -2.40
C GLU A 568 -11.10 -20.21 -2.73
N SER A 569 -10.22 -19.68 -3.58
CA SER A 569 -10.33 -18.30 -4.05
C SER A 569 -11.59 -18.09 -4.91
N GLU A 570 -11.89 -19.00 -5.83
CA GLU A 570 -13.12 -18.96 -6.64
C GLU A 570 -14.38 -19.10 -5.77
N LEU A 571 -14.33 -19.95 -4.73
CA LEU A 571 -15.41 -20.08 -3.76
C LEU A 571 -15.62 -18.81 -2.93
N LEU A 572 -14.55 -18.15 -2.49
CA LEU A 572 -14.63 -16.87 -1.78
C LEU A 572 -15.19 -15.77 -2.68
N SER A 573 -14.84 -15.74 -3.97
CA SER A 573 -15.45 -14.83 -4.94
C SER A 573 -16.94 -15.10 -5.10
N LEU A 574 -17.36 -16.37 -5.23
CA LEU A 574 -18.78 -16.73 -5.33
C LEU A 574 -19.54 -16.43 -4.03
N GLN A 575 -18.93 -16.68 -2.88
CA GLN A 575 -19.48 -16.32 -1.57
C GLN A 575 -19.69 -14.82 -1.47
N THR A 576 -18.73 -14.00 -1.91
CA THR A 576 -18.85 -12.54 -1.89
C THR A 576 -20.01 -12.09 -2.79
N TYR A 577 -20.12 -12.63 -4.00
CA TYR A 577 -21.24 -12.38 -4.91
C TYR A 577 -22.58 -12.74 -4.26
N LEU A 578 -22.73 -13.97 -3.79
CA LEU A 578 -23.99 -14.46 -3.21
C LEU A 578 -24.36 -13.69 -1.93
N SER A 579 -23.40 -13.38 -1.07
CA SER A 579 -23.64 -12.66 0.20
C SER A 579 -24.25 -11.28 -0.04
N SER A 580 -23.80 -10.58 -1.08
CA SER A 580 -24.35 -9.27 -1.46
C SER A 580 -25.81 -9.35 -1.96
N HIS A 581 -26.23 -10.50 -2.50
CA HIS A 581 -27.60 -10.71 -3.02
C HIS A 581 -28.54 -11.38 -2.00
N LEU A 582 -27.99 -12.15 -1.06
CA LEU A 582 -28.75 -12.97 -0.10
C LEU A 582 -28.86 -12.38 1.30
N ASN A 583 -28.10 -11.32 1.60
CA ASN A 583 -28.02 -10.74 2.94
C ASN A 583 -27.63 -11.79 4.03
N THR A 584 -26.74 -12.72 3.66
CA THR A 584 -26.13 -13.71 4.56
C THR A 584 -24.61 -13.64 4.39
N THR A 585 -23.85 -13.86 5.46
CA THR A 585 -22.38 -13.89 5.39
C THR A 585 -21.81 -15.26 5.02
N ASP A 586 -22.62 -16.32 5.14
CA ASP A 586 -22.27 -17.69 4.78
C ASP A 586 -23.38 -18.31 3.90
N PRO A 587 -23.42 -17.94 2.61
CA PRO A 587 -24.40 -18.49 1.69
C PRO A 587 -24.25 -20.00 1.52
N PHE A 588 -23.05 -20.57 1.70
CA PHE A 588 -22.83 -22.01 1.56
C PHE A 588 -23.16 -22.81 2.82
N GLN A 589 -23.40 -22.15 3.96
CA GLN A 589 -23.56 -22.78 5.27
C GLN A 589 -22.41 -23.76 5.58
N ARG A 590 -21.19 -23.41 5.15
CA ARG A 590 -20.01 -24.27 5.26
C ARG A 590 -19.03 -23.79 6.32
N LEU A 591 -19.18 -22.56 6.82
CA LEU A 591 -18.27 -22.00 7.80
C LEU A 591 -18.69 -22.48 9.20
N LYS A 592 -17.73 -22.97 9.97
CA LYS A 592 -17.97 -23.31 11.38
C LYS A 592 -18.29 -22.08 12.22
N ASP A 593 -19.08 -22.22 13.27
CA ASP A 593 -19.45 -21.11 14.15
C ASP A 593 -18.22 -20.37 14.71
N GLU A 594 -18.27 -19.04 14.72
CA GLU A 594 -17.22 -18.24 15.35
C GLU A 594 -17.25 -18.46 16.87
N PRO A 595 -16.08 -18.49 17.53
CA PRO A 595 -16.04 -18.58 18.99
C PRO A 595 -16.80 -17.40 19.61
N PRO A 596 -17.66 -17.64 20.62
CA PRO A 596 -18.41 -16.58 21.27
C PRO A 596 -17.45 -15.66 22.02
N CYS A 597 -17.76 -14.36 22.05
CA CYS A 597 -17.04 -13.45 22.96
C CYS A 597 -17.59 -13.54 24.38
N GLU A 598 -16.74 -13.14 25.33
CA GLU A 598 -17.14 -12.88 26.70
C GLU A 598 -18.34 -11.90 26.76
N LYS A 599 -19.22 -12.13 27.74
CA LYS A 599 -20.30 -11.20 28.08
C LYS A 599 -19.64 -9.86 28.45
N ASP A 600 -20.07 -8.77 27.81
CA ASP A 600 -19.50 -7.41 27.95
C ASP A 600 -18.17 -7.08 27.23
N CYS A 601 -17.77 -7.87 26.23
CA CYS A 601 -16.59 -7.58 25.39
C CYS A 601 -16.52 -6.11 24.93
N SER A 602 -15.47 -5.40 25.37
CA SER A 602 -15.23 -3.98 25.05
C SER A 602 -15.09 -3.74 23.53
N LEU A 603 -14.47 -4.67 22.81
CA LEU A 603 -14.29 -4.62 21.36
C LEU A 603 -15.61 -4.81 20.59
N CYS A 604 -16.57 -5.55 21.15
CA CYS A 604 -17.93 -5.62 20.59
C CYS A 604 -18.65 -4.30 20.74
N LYS A 605 -18.59 -3.68 21.94
CA LYS A 605 -19.24 -2.40 22.23
C LYS A 605 -18.70 -1.26 21.34
N LEU A 606 -17.40 -1.27 21.06
CA LEU A 606 -16.74 -0.34 20.14
C LEU A 606 -17.22 -0.48 18.68
N LYS A 607 -17.56 -1.69 18.22
CA LYS A 607 -18.08 -1.90 16.85
C LYS A 607 -19.52 -1.42 16.69
N THR A 608 -20.35 -1.49 17.73
CA THR A 608 -21.78 -1.07 17.64
C THR A 608 -21.95 0.44 17.43
N GLN A 609 -20.97 1.26 17.82
CA GLN A 609 -20.96 2.70 17.55
C GLN A 609 -20.53 3.05 16.11
N ARG A 610 -20.04 2.07 15.34
CA ARG A 610 -19.34 2.26 14.07
C ARG A 610 -20.21 1.90 12.85
N LYS A 611 -21.49 2.27 12.88
CA LYS A 611 -22.46 2.02 11.81
C LYS A 611 -22.82 3.33 11.08
N LEU A 612 -21.82 4.10 10.66
CA LEU A 612 -22.01 5.14 9.66
C LEU A 612 -21.99 4.46 8.29
N SER A 613 -23.02 4.70 7.48
CA SER A 613 -23.04 4.26 6.08
C SER A 613 -21.89 4.93 5.35
N ARG A 614 -20.89 4.14 4.95
CA ARG A 614 -19.71 4.59 4.19
C ARG A 614 -20.02 5.23 2.84
N ASP A 615 -21.29 5.23 2.42
CA ASP A 615 -21.76 5.73 1.14
C ASP A 615 -22.51 7.09 1.23
N GLU A 616 -22.66 7.67 2.41
CA GLU A 616 -23.34 8.97 2.54
C GLU A 616 -22.31 10.10 2.42
N ARG A 617 -22.40 10.87 1.33
CA ARG A 617 -21.56 12.06 1.12
C ARG A 617 -22.01 13.19 2.04
N MET A 618 -21.07 14.04 2.42
CA MET A 618 -21.38 15.25 3.19
C MET A 618 -22.27 16.22 2.39
N ASP A 619 -23.28 16.77 3.06
CA ASP A 619 -24.11 17.85 2.51
C ASP A 619 -23.35 19.18 2.57
N TRP A 620 -22.66 19.50 1.48
CA TRP A 620 -21.90 20.73 1.33
C TRP A 620 -22.77 21.99 1.36
N SER A 621 -24.05 21.92 0.97
CA SER A 621 -24.97 23.05 1.08
C SER A 621 -25.28 23.36 2.55
N ARG A 622 -25.54 22.33 3.35
CA ARG A 622 -25.71 22.47 4.80
C ARG A 622 -24.47 23.05 5.45
N ILE A 623 -23.28 22.59 5.08
CA ILE A 623 -22.02 23.08 5.62
C ILE A 623 -21.82 24.54 5.27
N ALA A 624 -21.98 24.90 3.99
CA ALA A 624 -21.81 26.27 3.51
C ALA A 624 -22.73 27.26 4.24
N ASN A 625 -23.94 26.86 4.62
CA ASN A 625 -24.86 27.72 5.37
C ASN A 625 -24.42 28.06 6.79
N HIS A 626 -23.46 27.31 7.35
CA HIS A 626 -23.00 27.46 8.74
C HIS A 626 -21.52 27.87 8.83
N LEU A 627 -20.86 28.17 7.71
CA LEU A 627 -19.52 28.73 7.70
C LEU A 627 -19.55 30.23 7.96
N GLN A 628 -18.49 30.73 8.58
CA GLN A 628 -18.25 32.15 8.75
C GLN A 628 -17.83 32.81 7.44
N GLU A 629 -18.24 34.07 7.25
CA GLU A 629 -17.91 34.83 6.04
C GLU A 629 -16.52 35.51 6.15
N PRO A 630 -15.72 35.55 5.08
CA PRO A 630 -15.91 34.83 3.82
C PRO A 630 -15.70 33.31 3.99
N LYS A 631 -16.58 32.51 3.38
CA LYS A 631 -16.52 31.03 3.46
C LYS A 631 -15.32 30.48 2.71
N TRP A 632 -14.38 29.83 3.40
CA TRP A 632 -13.20 29.21 2.78
C TRP A 632 -13.19 27.68 2.85
N VAL A 633 -12.75 27.06 1.77
CA VAL A 633 -12.38 25.65 1.73
C VAL A 633 -11.03 25.49 1.01
N PHE A 634 -10.11 24.77 1.65
CA PHE A 634 -8.79 24.45 1.12
C PHE A 634 -8.76 22.95 0.81
N ASP A 635 -8.75 22.61 -0.47
CA ASP A 635 -8.77 21.23 -0.94
C ASP A 635 -7.33 20.75 -1.22
N GLY A 636 -6.75 20.04 -0.27
CA GLY A 636 -5.42 19.46 -0.39
C GLY A 636 -5.36 18.16 -1.20
N ARG A 637 -6.50 17.66 -1.70
CA ARG A 637 -6.63 16.34 -2.34
C ARG A 637 -7.36 16.34 -3.68
N GLY A 638 -7.92 17.48 -4.10
CA GLY A 638 -8.65 17.60 -5.37
C GLY A 638 -9.93 16.77 -5.40
N VAL A 639 -10.63 16.69 -4.27
CA VAL A 639 -11.87 15.90 -4.13
C VAL A 639 -13.14 16.72 -4.36
N LEU A 640 -13.04 18.05 -4.38
CA LEU A 640 -14.18 18.94 -4.60
C LEU A 640 -14.30 19.40 -6.06
N ASP A 641 -15.54 19.61 -6.49
CA ASP A 641 -15.85 20.40 -7.68
C ASP A 641 -15.87 21.90 -7.29
N ILE A 642 -15.04 22.71 -7.94
CA ILE A 642 -14.87 24.13 -7.59
C ILE A 642 -16.11 24.95 -7.98
N ASP A 643 -16.76 24.63 -9.10
CA ASP A 643 -17.91 25.38 -9.60
C ASP A 643 -19.16 25.07 -8.75
N GLU A 644 -19.33 23.81 -8.34
CA GLU A 644 -20.37 23.39 -7.40
C GLU A 644 -20.24 24.13 -6.06
N MET A 645 -19.02 24.25 -5.53
CA MET A 645 -18.76 24.98 -4.29
C MET A 645 -18.91 26.50 -4.44
N ALA A 646 -18.50 27.06 -5.58
CA ALA A 646 -18.68 28.47 -5.88
C ALA A 646 -20.17 28.86 -5.94
N ALA A 647 -21.03 27.99 -6.47
CA ALA A 647 -22.49 28.18 -6.47
C ALA A 647 -23.09 28.26 -5.06
N LEU A 648 -22.42 27.68 -4.05
CA LEU A 648 -22.79 27.77 -2.63
C LEU A 648 -22.20 29.02 -1.93
N GLY A 649 -21.52 29.90 -2.66
CA GLY A 649 -20.83 31.07 -2.12
C GLY A 649 -19.51 30.73 -1.40
N VAL A 650 -18.96 29.54 -1.64
CA VAL A 650 -17.72 29.09 -0.98
C VAL A 650 -16.52 29.36 -1.86
N ARG A 651 -15.48 29.96 -1.28
CA ARG A 651 -14.18 30.18 -1.93
C ARG A 651 -13.32 28.94 -1.77
N VAL A 652 -12.95 28.32 -2.88
CA VAL A 652 -12.10 27.12 -2.89
C VAL A 652 -10.67 27.45 -3.33
N LYS A 653 -9.69 26.96 -2.57
CA LYS A 653 -8.29 26.84 -3.04
C LYS A 653 -7.93 25.36 -3.10
N ALA A 654 -7.74 24.84 -4.30
CA ALA A 654 -7.32 23.46 -4.54
C ALA A 654 -5.89 23.43 -5.07
N ILE A 655 -5.12 22.40 -4.66
CA ILE A 655 -3.76 22.21 -5.14
C ILE A 655 -3.73 22.00 -6.65
N GLY A 656 -2.85 22.73 -7.33
CA GLY A 656 -2.60 22.62 -8.76
C GLY A 656 -3.70 23.16 -9.66
N LYS A 657 -4.69 23.87 -9.11
CA LYS A 657 -5.75 24.52 -9.88
C LYS A 657 -5.43 25.99 -10.12
N PRO A 658 -5.83 26.56 -11.26
CA PRO A 658 -5.67 27.98 -11.50
C PRO A 658 -6.38 28.76 -10.40
N ASN A 659 -5.76 29.85 -9.94
CA ASN A 659 -6.45 30.78 -9.07
C ASN A 659 -7.62 31.37 -9.88
N GLY A 660 -8.85 30.94 -9.58
CA GLY A 660 -10.05 31.63 -10.04
C GLY A 660 -9.86 33.11 -9.74
N VAL A 661 -10.06 33.95 -10.75
CA VAL A 661 -9.80 35.40 -10.71
C VAL A 661 -10.36 35.95 -9.40
N VAL A 662 -9.48 36.27 -8.46
CA VAL A 662 -9.84 37.10 -7.32
C VAL A 662 -10.07 38.45 -7.95
N TYR A 663 -11.34 38.79 -8.21
CA TYR A 663 -11.69 40.17 -8.50
C TYR A 663 -11.12 40.99 -7.34
N THR A 664 -10.18 41.86 -7.70
CA THR A 664 -9.41 42.77 -6.86
C THR A 664 -10.25 43.52 -5.86
#